data_AF-A0A158QWK6-F1
#
_entry.id   AF-A0A158QWK6-F1
#
_cell.length_a   1.000
_cell.length_b   1.000
_cell.length_c   1.000
_cell.angle_alpha   90.00
_cell.angle_beta   90.00
_cell.angle_gamma   90.00
#
_symmetry.space_group_name_H-M   'P 1'
#
loop_
_entity.id
_entity.type
_entity.pdbx_description
1 polymer ?
#
loop_
_entity_poly.entity_id
_entity_poly.type
_entity_poly.pdbx_seq_one_letter_code
_entity_poly.pdbx_strand_id
1 'polypeptide(L)'
;MLFLLLGLTHLETLIVSENNLRSVDENFLDYLPLLRRVTFARNKLRFVPSLAAQNSRLISLDLRHNEINGVDVQAFSYLTELIQLDLAHNRLQSLPQLTFVKNERLALLKLHRNAWNCDCRILYLSRVAAGKSQPNEVAKCFNPPNLRGTPLTAVKSEDVPCTEPTILESEFNSLLDCPAAGSGETHWLYNEVDLDFSSADSYQVTENGSLIVPKGSPTHGFSCTADYGPIVNSRKHELINANSILKIYPFLEKDVGSYTCMASNVHGRVEHSARIQLISSVPPNIYDGPAQQTVQLGQQVTFTCRARGVPKPEITWFYEGSVIPHIKGRFMVSLYWMGWVSDEGNELTITKVTRQDEGIYSCMAGNSVGAMMADAKLTVEGDFGRTVDTFIDDATLQNIATQARDNINRAVDNTRVRLSQDRVSNPEDLKRLFRFSIPAQAVELSKARDIYEESVRLVHEHIQRGLRLPVDKLAPNVSYEAVLAPSHVQTLMELSGCQTGQFKTACTDMCFHSKYRGKIRLETLDRQVKETVANPLFQRTYDGQCNNFDHPMWGVSQMPLLRLLPPIYENGFSTPVGWERGRLYYGYPKPNPRDVHILFQVSRLLVATETVTPHSYLTAMVMQWGQFVDHDLTHTAMALSRQSYSSGAICNRTCENLDPCFNIPLSPNDPKLHTGLKLKYPCIEFERSGAVCGSGETSVIFQRVTYRDQMNIITSYLDGSVIYGSTEVQALELRDLFSDHGLMRFDIVSTAQKPYLPFERDSDMDCKRNFSQENPIRCFLAGDLRANEQLGLTSMHTLFLREHNRIAAKLLEQNVNWDGETIYQEARKIVGAIIQHITYNEWLPTVLGKVGYNEMVGDYNGYNPDTDPSISNAFATAAFRFGHTLINPTLFRLDKDFNPIKDGHISLHKVS
;
A
#
# COMPACT_ATOMS: atom_id res chain seq x y z
N MET A 1 -12.31 56.77 10.77
CA MET A 1 -12.51 57.77 9.69
C MET A 1 -13.34 58.97 10.17
N LEU A 2 -14.27 58.74 11.12
CA LEU A 2 -15.20 59.73 11.68
C LEU A 2 -14.57 61.09 12.03
N PHE A 3 -13.44 61.11 12.75
CA PHE A 3 -12.78 62.33 13.23
C PHE A 3 -12.33 63.30 12.13
N LEU A 4 -12.11 62.83 10.90
CA LEU A 4 -11.66 63.66 9.78
C LEU A 4 -12.83 64.24 8.96
N LEU A 5 -14.02 63.68 9.09
CA LEU A 5 -15.22 64.05 8.31
C LEU A 5 -16.24 64.84 9.13
N LEU A 6 -16.05 64.87 10.46
CA LEU A 6 -16.81 65.69 11.40
C LEU A 6 -16.76 67.17 10.98
N GLY A 7 -17.94 67.74 10.71
CA GLY A 7 -18.11 69.16 10.32
C GLY A 7 -18.29 69.41 8.82
N LEU A 8 -18.14 68.40 7.96
CA LEU A 8 -18.30 68.53 6.50
C LEU A 8 -19.75 68.33 6.02
N THR A 9 -20.70 69.02 6.65
CA THR A 9 -22.15 68.79 6.49
C THR A 9 -22.71 69.10 5.09
N HIS A 10 -21.97 69.84 4.27
CA HIS A 10 -22.35 70.22 2.89
C HIS A 10 -21.72 69.33 1.82
N LEU A 11 -20.96 68.31 2.23
CA LEU A 11 -20.26 67.44 1.30
C LEU A 11 -21.25 66.59 0.51
N GLU A 12 -21.28 66.74 -0.82
CA GLU A 12 -22.16 65.95 -1.70
C GLU A 12 -21.46 64.73 -2.31
N THR A 13 -20.13 64.77 -2.44
CA THR A 13 -19.34 63.68 -3.00
C THR A 13 -18.10 63.44 -2.15
N LEU A 14 -17.89 62.19 -1.76
CA LEU A 14 -16.75 61.75 -0.97
C LEU A 14 -15.99 60.67 -1.77
N ILE A 15 -14.77 60.99 -2.16
CA ILE A 15 -13.88 60.09 -2.91
C ILE A 15 -12.76 59.67 -1.98
N VAL A 16 -12.76 58.41 -1.58
CA VAL A 16 -11.76 57.81 -0.73
C VAL A 16 -11.27 56.53 -1.40
N SER A 17 -10.78 56.66 -2.62
CA SER A 17 -10.29 55.54 -3.42
C SER A 17 -8.78 55.35 -3.28
N GLU A 18 -8.27 54.16 -3.60
CA GLU A 18 -6.81 53.88 -3.71
C GLU A 18 -6.03 54.14 -2.40
N ASN A 19 -6.70 53.87 -1.28
CA ASN A 19 -6.10 53.97 0.04
C ASN A 19 -5.95 52.56 0.68
N ASN A 20 -5.46 52.51 1.91
CA ASN A 20 -5.29 51.26 2.67
C ASN A 20 -6.40 51.06 3.72
N LEU A 21 -7.59 51.65 3.54
CA LEU A 21 -8.66 51.56 4.53
C LEU A 21 -9.13 50.12 4.69
N ARG A 22 -9.25 49.65 5.94
CA ARG A 22 -9.65 48.28 6.28
C ARG A 22 -11.07 48.16 6.82
N SER A 23 -11.60 49.26 7.36
CA SER A 23 -12.96 49.36 7.89
C SER A 23 -13.50 50.76 7.67
N VAL A 24 -14.82 50.87 7.71
CA VAL A 24 -15.56 52.13 7.78
C VAL A 24 -16.34 52.11 9.09
N ASP A 25 -16.43 53.27 9.75
CA ASP A 25 -17.18 53.39 11.00
C ASP A 25 -18.68 53.21 10.71
N GLU A 26 -19.37 52.49 11.59
CA GLU A 26 -20.81 52.29 11.49
C GLU A 26 -21.54 53.64 11.56
N ASN A 27 -22.62 53.78 10.79
CA ASN A 27 -23.50 54.95 10.77
C ASN A 27 -22.81 56.28 10.40
N PHE A 28 -21.63 56.25 9.77
CA PHE A 28 -20.89 57.48 9.49
C PHE A 28 -21.63 58.45 8.53
N LEU A 29 -22.55 57.95 7.70
CA LEU A 29 -23.32 58.78 6.78
C LEU A 29 -24.30 59.71 7.50
N ASP A 30 -24.68 59.40 8.75
CA ASP A 30 -25.58 60.23 9.54
C ASP A 30 -24.96 61.61 9.85
N TYR A 31 -23.62 61.69 9.84
CA TYR A 31 -22.88 62.95 10.01
C TYR A 31 -22.70 63.73 8.70
N LEU A 32 -23.09 63.16 7.55
CA LEU A 32 -22.92 63.73 6.21
C LEU A 32 -24.26 63.74 5.45
N PRO A 33 -25.24 64.55 5.89
CA PRO A 33 -26.64 64.44 5.48
C PRO A 33 -26.92 64.81 4.01
N LEU A 34 -26.02 65.55 3.36
CA LEU A 34 -26.15 65.94 1.95
C LEU A 34 -25.36 65.03 1.00
N LEU A 35 -24.67 64.01 1.51
CA LEU A 35 -23.80 63.16 0.71
C LEU A 35 -24.62 62.30 -0.26
N ARG A 36 -24.31 62.43 -1.56
CA ARG A 36 -25.01 61.74 -2.65
C ARG A 36 -24.15 60.67 -3.31
N ARG A 37 -22.83 60.83 -3.31
CA ARG A 37 -21.91 59.90 -3.95
C ARG A 37 -20.74 59.58 -3.05
N VAL A 38 -20.48 58.29 -2.86
CA VAL A 38 -19.34 57.81 -2.08
C VAL A 38 -18.62 56.75 -2.88
N THR A 39 -17.29 56.86 -2.96
CA THR A 39 -16.45 55.78 -3.44
C THR A 39 -15.38 55.45 -2.42
N PHE A 40 -15.32 54.17 -2.05
CA PHE A 40 -14.23 53.54 -1.33
C PHE A 40 -13.49 52.55 -2.24
N ALA A 41 -13.57 52.74 -3.56
CA ALA A 41 -12.97 51.82 -4.51
C ALA A 41 -11.46 51.62 -4.28
N ARG A 42 -10.93 50.42 -4.56
CA ARG A 42 -9.48 50.12 -4.45
C ARG A 42 -8.93 50.37 -3.04
N ASN A 43 -9.65 49.94 -2.00
CA ASN A 43 -9.17 49.90 -0.61
C ASN A 43 -8.97 48.44 -0.14
N LYS A 44 -8.90 48.23 1.17
CA LYS A 44 -8.77 46.91 1.83
C LYS A 44 -9.95 46.61 2.75
N LEU A 45 -11.14 47.17 2.46
CA LEU A 45 -12.34 46.96 3.28
C LEU A 45 -12.72 45.48 3.27
N ARG A 46 -12.96 44.90 4.44
CA ARG A 46 -13.33 43.48 4.58
C ARG A 46 -14.81 43.25 4.87
N PHE A 47 -15.45 44.20 5.53
CA PHE A 47 -16.83 44.11 5.96
C PHE A 47 -17.54 45.45 5.73
N VAL A 48 -18.82 45.40 5.37
CA VAL A 48 -19.67 46.59 5.23
C VAL A 48 -20.66 46.60 6.39
N PRO A 49 -20.49 47.47 7.40
CA PRO A 49 -21.44 47.61 8.50
C PRO A 49 -22.69 48.39 8.05
N SER A 50 -23.66 48.58 8.96
CA SER A 50 -24.71 49.59 8.78
C SER A 50 -24.08 50.95 8.50
N LEU A 51 -24.32 51.53 7.33
CA LEU A 51 -23.65 52.78 6.94
C LEU A 51 -24.39 54.03 7.46
N ALA A 52 -25.66 53.87 7.85
CA ALA A 52 -26.52 54.93 8.36
C ALA A 52 -27.54 54.32 9.33
N ALA A 53 -27.91 55.02 10.40
CA ALA A 53 -29.04 54.67 11.25
C ALA A 53 -30.31 55.46 10.87
N GLN A 54 -30.19 56.40 9.93
CA GLN A 54 -31.30 57.20 9.40
C GLN A 54 -31.23 57.28 7.87
N ASN A 55 -32.33 57.66 7.22
CA ASN A 55 -32.39 57.69 5.76
C ASN A 55 -31.35 58.63 5.15
N SER A 56 -30.43 58.05 4.38
CA SER A 56 -29.37 58.76 3.67
C SER A 56 -29.83 59.22 2.29
N ARG A 57 -29.27 60.34 1.82
CA ARG A 57 -29.44 60.83 0.44
C ARG A 57 -28.47 60.20 -0.56
N LEU A 58 -27.76 59.15 -0.14
CA LEU A 58 -26.77 58.49 -0.96
C LEU A 58 -27.43 57.79 -2.15
N ILE A 59 -26.97 58.15 -3.34
CA ILE A 59 -27.49 57.65 -4.62
C ILE A 59 -26.50 56.70 -5.29
N SER A 60 -25.21 56.90 -5.04
CA SER A 60 -24.16 56.08 -5.63
C SER A 60 -23.15 55.68 -4.57
N LEU A 61 -22.96 54.38 -4.42
CA LEU A 61 -21.96 53.78 -3.55
C LEU A 61 -21.08 52.85 -4.37
N ASP A 62 -19.79 53.17 -4.41
CA ASP A 62 -18.78 52.37 -5.09
C ASP A 62 -17.82 51.74 -4.09
N LEU A 63 -17.90 50.42 -3.96
CA LEU A 63 -17.12 49.58 -3.07
C LEU A 63 -16.23 48.60 -3.85
N ARG A 64 -16.02 48.83 -5.14
CA ARG A 64 -15.29 47.88 -6.00
C ARG A 64 -13.82 47.74 -5.64
N HIS A 65 -13.21 46.62 -5.99
CA HIS A 65 -11.79 46.35 -5.74
C HIS A 65 -11.41 46.49 -4.25
N ASN A 66 -12.18 45.87 -3.36
CA ASN A 66 -11.86 45.77 -1.94
C ASN A 66 -11.58 44.30 -1.55
N GLU A 67 -11.57 43.99 -0.26
CA GLU A 67 -11.47 42.61 0.29
C GLU A 67 -12.81 42.15 0.89
N ILE A 68 -13.93 42.73 0.46
CA ILE A 68 -15.21 42.57 1.16
C ILE A 68 -15.65 41.11 1.05
N ASN A 69 -15.79 40.45 2.19
CA ASN A 69 -16.25 39.06 2.31
C ASN A 69 -17.55 38.92 3.11
N GLY A 70 -18.07 40.01 3.66
CA GLY A 70 -19.36 40.04 4.36
C GLY A 70 -19.99 41.44 4.34
N VAL A 71 -21.31 41.47 4.43
CA VAL A 71 -22.14 42.68 4.48
C VAL A 71 -23.15 42.47 5.60
N ASP A 72 -23.30 43.47 6.46
CA ASP A 72 -24.33 43.47 7.49
C ASP A 72 -25.73 43.38 6.88
N VAL A 73 -26.67 42.67 7.51
CA VAL A 73 -28.03 42.51 6.99
C VAL A 73 -28.75 43.85 6.80
N GLN A 74 -28.41 44.86 7.61
CA GLN A 74 -28.94 46.22 7.54
C GLN A 74 -28.02 47.22 6.83
N ALA A 75 -26.88 46.78 6.28
CA ALA A 75 -25.83 47.63 5.69
C ALA A 75 -26.37 48.76 4.79
N PHE A 76 -27.37 48.43 3.96
CA PHE A 76 -27.95 49.34 2.97
C PHE A 76 -29.42 49.71 3.28
N SER A 77 -29.99 49.24 4.38
CA SER A 77 -31.43 49.38 4.67
C SER A 77 -31.90 50.83 4.72
N TYR A 78 -31.04 51.74 5.16
CA TYR A 78 -31.33 53.18 5.25
C TYR A 78 -30.84 53.99 4.03
N LEU A 79 -30.35 53.32 2.98
CA LEU A 79 -29.93 53.94 1.73
C LEU A 79 -31.06 53.84 0.68
N THR A 80 -32.26 54.28 1.04
CA THR A 80 -33.47 54.11 0.23
C THR A 80 -33.40 54.81 -1.14
N GLU A 81 -32.56 55.84 -1.24
CA GLU A 81 -32.29 56.62 -2.45
C GLU A 81 -31.19 56.04 -3.34
N LEU A 82 -30.60 54.91 -2.95
CA LEU A 82 -29.48 54.30 -3.66
C LEU A 82 -29.92 53.81 -5.04
N ILE A 83 -29.36 54.40 -6.09
CA ILE A 83 -29.62 54.04 -7.50
C ILE A 83 -28.53 53.12 -8.03
N GLN A 84 -27.29 53.35 -7.62
CA GLN A 84 -26.13 52.60 -8.10
C GLN A 84 -25.31 52.06 -6.94
N LEU A 85 -25.10 50.74 -6.98
CA LEU A 85 -24.19 50.04 -6.07
C LEU A 85 -23.20 49.20 -6.86
N ASP A 86 -21.92 49.46 -6.62
CA ASP A 86 -20.82 48.67 -7.19
C ASP A 86 -20.11 47.87 -6.10
N LEU A 87 -20.34 46.56 -6.09
CA LEU A 87 -19.67 45.57 -5.23
C LEU A 87 -18.74 44.66 -6.06
N ALA A 88 -18.46 45.00 -7.31
CA ALA A 88 -17.65 44.16 -8.18
C ALA A 88 -16.21 44.04 -7.69
N HIS A 89 -15.54 42.96 -8.08
CA HIS A 89 -14.14 42.70 -7.69
C HIS A 89 -13.92 42.70 -6.16
N ASN A 90 -14.74 41.94 -5.45
CA ASN A 90 -14.62 41.70 -4.02
C ASN A 90 -14.48 40.19 -3.75
N ARG A 91 -14.66 39.76 -2.50
CA ARG A 91 -14.56 38.36 -2.04
C ARG A 91 -15.90 37.84 -1.52
N LEU A 92 -17.01 38.42 -1.99
CA LEU A 92 -18.34 37.99 -1.60
C LEU A 92 -18.65 36.62 -2.19
N GLN A 93 -19.38 35.84 -1.42
CA GLN A 93 -19.78 34.49 -1.79
C GLN A 93 -21.27 34.27 -1.57
N SER A 94 -21.84 34.90 -0.55
CA SER A 94 -23.27 35.07 -0.32
C SER A 94 -23.53 36.51 0.12
N LEU A 95 -24.80 36.90 0.14
CA LEU A 95 -25.28 38.12 0.81
C LEU A 95 -26.47 37.72 1.67
N PRO A 96 -26.63 38.31 2.87
CA PRO A 96 -27.80 38.02 3.69
C PRO A 96 -29.08 38.22 2.91
N GLN A 97 -30.08 37.39 3.22
CA GLN A 97 -31.39 37.62 2.67
C GLN A 97 -31.93 38.97 3.15
N LEU A 98 -32.69 39.65 2.30
CA LEU A 98 -33.28 40.96 2.58
C LEU A 98 -32.32 42.16 2.56
N THR A 99 -31.01 42.00 2.32
CA THR A 99 -30.02 43.10 2.26
C THR A 99 -30.43 44.28 1.36
N PHE A 100 -31.25 44.03 0.32
CA PHE A 100 -31.70 45.04 -0.64
C PHE A 100 -33.20 45.37 -0.58
N VAL A 101 -33.92 44.88 0.43
CA VAL A 101 -35.40 45.01 0.50
C VAL A 101 -35.85 46.47 0.54
N LYS A 102 -35.06 47.37 1.15
CA LYS A 102 -35.39 48.79 1.26
C LYS A 102 -34.82 49.64 0.11
N ASN A 103 -34.02 49.07 -0.79
CA ASN A 103 -33.35 49.80 -1.88
C ASN A 103 -34.13 49.67 -3.19
N GLU A 104 -35.41 50.04 -3.17
CA GLU A 104 -36.30 49.90 -4.33
C GLU A 104 -35.83 50.68 -5.57
N ARG A 105 -35.13 51.81 -5.36
CA ARG A 105 -34.57 52.66 -6.42
C ARG A 105 -33.30 52.12 -7.06
N LEU A 106 -32.75 51.02 -6.54
CA LEU A 106 -31.52 50.44 -7.05
C LEU A 106 -31.75 49.94 -8.48
N ALA A 107 -31.14 50.63 -9.44
CA ALA A 107 -31.29 50.38 -10.87
C ALA A 107 -30.03 49.74 -11.48
N LEU A 108 -28.85 50.07 -10.93
CA LEU A 108 -27.58 49.51 -11.37
C LEU A 108 -26.88 48.82 -10.20
N LEU A 109 -26.78 47.50 -10.29
CA LEU A 109 -26.14 46.64 -9.31
C LEU A 109 -25.04 45.83 -9.98
N LYS A 110 -23.78 46.10 -9.61
CA LYS A 110 -22.61 45.41 -10.14
C LYS A 110 -22.07 44.41 -9.11
N LEU A 111 -22.14 43.13 -9.45
CA LEU A 111 -21.77 42.01 -8.58
C LEU A 111 -20.71 41.08 -9.20
N HIS A 112 -20.29 41.35 -10.43
CA HIS A 112 -19.35 40.50 -11.15
C HIS A 112 -17.99 40.43 -10.44
N ARG A 113 -17.24 39.36 -10.73
CA ARG A 113 -15.91 39.13 -10.15
C ARG A 113 -15.93 39.02 -8.62
N ASN A 114 -16.97 38.36 -8.11
CA ASN A 114 -17.05 37.79 -6.77
C ASN A 114 -17.15 36.26 -6.90
N ALA A 115 -16.92 35.51 -5.82
CA ALA A 115 -16.90 34.05 -5.81
C ALA A 115 -18.24 33.47 -5.35
N TRP A 116 -19.33 33.82 -6.03
CA TRP A 116 -20.69 33.49 -5.61
C TRP A 116 -20.94 31.98 -5.45
N ASN A 117 -21.55 31.64 -4.31
CA ASN A 117 -22.04 30.33 -3.96
C ASN A 117 -23.50 30.21 -4.39
N CYS A 118 -23.72 29.49 -5.48
CA CYS A 118 -25.04 29.23 -6.01
C CYS A 118 -25.64 28.00 -5.33
N ASP A 119 -26.00 28.17 -4.06
CA ASP A 119 -26.97 27.32 -3.37
C ASP A 119 -28.35 28.00 -3.37
N CYS A 120 -29.33 27.44 -2.66
CA CYS A 120 -30.70 27.94 -2.70
C CYS A 120 -30.85 29.41 -2.24
N ARG A 121 -29.96 29.94 -1.40
CA ARG A 121 -29.96 31.36 -0.98
C ARG A 121 -29.68 32.31 -2.15
N ILE A 122 -29.00 31.85 -3.19
CA ILE A 122 -28.65 32.70 -4.34
C ILE A 122 -29.89 33.13 -5.14
N LEU A 123 -31.02 32.42 -5.02
CA LEU A 123 -32.25 32.69 -5.77
C LEU A 123 -32.84 34.07 -5.44
N TYR A 124 -32.69 34.54 -4.21
CA TYR A 124 -33.08 35.91 -3.85
C TYR A 124 -32.22 36.94 -4.58
N LEU A 125 -30.90 36.82 -4.49
CA LEU A 125 -29.97 37.76 -5.12
C LEU A 125 -30.07 37.71 -6.65
N SER A 126 -30.32 36.53 -7.22
CA SER A 126 -30.59 36.30 -8.63
C SER A 126 -31.79 37.14 -9.11
N ARG A 127 -32.91 37.10 -8.36
CA ARG A 127 -34.09 37.93 -8.64
C ARG A 127 -33.80 39.43 -8.52
N VAL A 128 -33.07 39.84 -7.49
CA VAL A 128 -32.71 41.25 -7.29
C VAL A 128 -31.78 41.76 -8.40
N ALA A 129 -30.83 40.94 -8.86
CA ALA A 129 -29.88 41.30 -9.91
C ALA A 129 -30.48 41.27 -11.32
N ALA A 130 -31.61 40.59 -11.53
CA ALA A 130 -32.27 40.48 -12.81
C ALA A 130 -32.61 41.86 -13.39
N GLY A 131 -32.08 42.16 -14.59
CA GLY A 131 -32.29 43.45 -15.27
C GLY A 131 -31.53 44.64 -14.69
N LYS A 132 -30.73 44.45 -13.62
CA LYS A 132 -29.96 45.53 -12.95
C LYS A 132 -28.46 45.51 -13.25
N SER A 133 -28.00 44.57 -14.07
CA SER A 133 -26.60 44.42 -14.50
C SER A 133 -26.44 44.77 -15.98
N GLN A 134 -25.29 45.32 -16.37
CA GLN A 134 -24.98 45.51 -17.79
C GLN A 134 -24.66 44.15 -18.47
N PRO A 135 -24.90 44.00 -19.79
CA PRO A 135 -24.77 42.72 -20.50
C PRO A 135 -23.40 42.04 -20.37
N ASN A 136 -22.32 42.84 -20.24
CA ASN A 136 -20.94 42.35 -20.15
C ASN A 136 -20.43 42.25 -18.70
N GLU A 137 -21.26 42.60 -17.72
CA GLU A 137 -20.89 42.73 -16.30
C GLU A 137 -21.73 41.78 -15.41
N VAL A 138 -22.13 40.64 -15.96
CA VAL A 138 -23.03 39.68 -15.31
C VAL A 138 -22.29 38.87 -14.25
N ALA A 139 -22.86 38.82 -13.04
CA ALA A 139 -22.38 37.95 -11.99
C ALA A 139 -22.66 36.48 -12.33
N LYS A 140 -21.68 35.62 -12.02
CA LYS A 140 -21.71 34.19 -12.34
C LYS A 140 -21.43 33.38 -11.11
N CYS A 141 -22.01 32.19 -11.04
CA CYS A 141 -21.72 31.18 -10.04
C CYS A 141 -20.25 30.78 -10.09
N PHE A 142 -19.64 30.68 -8.93
CA PHE A 142 -18.31 30.14 -8.74
C PHE A 142 -18.36 28.72 -8.18
N ASN A 143 -19.25 28.47 -7.22
CA ASN A 143 -19.61 27.16 -6.68
C ASN A 143 -21.14 26.97 -6.76
N PRO A 144 -21.67 25.73 -6.76
CA PRO A 144 -20.96 24.47 -6.90
C PRO A 144 -20.44 24.26 -8.35
N PRO A 145 -19.57 23.26 -8.61
CA PRO A 145 -18.88 23.09 -9.91
C PRO A 145 -19.82 22.85 -11.08
N ASN A 146 -20.92 22.13 -10.85
CA ASN A 146 -21.97 21.86 -11.84
C ASN A 146 -22.70 23.12 -12.29
N LEU A 147 -22.66 24.21 -11.51
CA LEU A 147 -23.22 25.51 -11.87
C LEU A 147 -22.14 26.55 -12.17
N ARG A 148 -20.85 26.18 -12.14
CA ARG A 148 -19.77 27.16 -12.29
C ARG A 148 -19.82 27.83 -13.66
N GLY A 149 -19.75 29.16 -13.64
CA GLY A 149 -19.82 29.99 -14.83
C GLY A 149 -21.24 30.31 -15.29
N THR A 150 -22.26 29.67 -14.72
CA THR A 150 -23.67 30.00 -14.96
C THR A 150 -23.98 31.40 -14.43
N PRO A 151 -24.62 32.28 -15.22
CA PRO A 151 -25.10 33.58 -14.74
C PRO A 151 -26.02 33.41 -13.52
N LEU A 152 -25.89 34.25 -12.49
CA LEU A 152 -26.75 34.15 -11.30
C LEU A 152 -28.24 34.19 -11.67
N THR A 153 -28.60 35.06 -12.61
CA THR A 153 -29.97 35.23 -13.15
C THR A 153 -30.49 34.02 -13.93
N ALA A 154 -29.63 33.07 -14.29
CA ALA A 154 -29.99 31.85 -15.02
C ALA A 154 -30.11 30.62 -14.11
N VAL A 155 -29.76 30.72 -12.83
CA VAL A 155 -29.92 29.65 -11.85
C VAL A 155 -31.40 29.49 -11.52
N LYS A 156 -31.93 28.28 -11.67
CA LYS A 156 -33.33 27.96 -11.34
C LYS A 156 -33.42 27.31 -9.96
N SER A 157 -34.59 27.37 -9.34
CA SER A 157 -34.84 26.72 -8.04
C SER A 157 -34.60 25.20 -8.08
N GLU A 158 -34.87 24.57 -9.22
CA GLU A 158 -34.63 23.14 -9.47
C GLU A 158 -33.13 22.78 -9.46
N ASP A 159 -32.25 23.71 -9.84
CA ASP A 159 -30.80 23.50 -9.91
C ASP A 159 -30.13 23.59 -8.52
N VAL A 160 -30.84 24.18 -7.55
CA VAL A 160 -30.34 24.47 -6.21
C VAL A 160 -31.40 24.19 -5.13
N PRO A 161 -31.91 22.95 -4.97
CA PRO A 161 -32.89 22.65 -3.95
C PRO A 161 -32.26 22.76 -2.54
N CYS A 162 -32.90 23.48 -1.61
CA CYS A 162 -32.53 23.39 -0.20
C CYS A 162 -32.89 21.99 0.32
N THR A 163 -32.11 21.45 1.25
CA THR A 163 -32.39 20.11 1.81
C THR A 163 -33.45 20.19 2.89
N GLU A 164 -34.44 19.29 2.85
CA GLU A 164 -35.43 19.16 3.92
C GLU A 164 -34.81 18.47 5.16
N PRO A 165 -35.06 18.98 6.37
CA PRO A 165 -34.53 18.38 7.58
C PRO A 165 -35.31 17.13 7.98
N THR A 166 -34.59 16.16 8.54
CA THR A 166 -35.17 15.00 9.21
C THR A 166 -35.71 15.42 10.57
N ILE A 167 -36.94 15.01 10.90
CA ILE A 167 -37.62 15.41 12.12
C ILE A 167 -37.62 14.26 13.13
N LEU A 168 -37.10 14.50 14.32
CA LEU A 168 -37.17 13.57 15.46
C LEU A 168 -37.99 14.20 16.58
N GLU A 169 -39.16 13.61 16.87
CA GLU A 169 -40.10 14.09 17.89
C GLU A 169 -39.72 13.62 19.30
N SER A 170 -39.86 14.49 20.31
CA SER A 170 -39.76 14.14 21.74
C SER A 170 -41.00 14.60 22.54
N GLU A 171 -41.06 14.30 23.84
CA GLU A 171 -42.19 14.71 24.69
C GLU A 171 -42.39 16.23 24.74
N PHE A 172 -41.31 17.02 24.64
CA PHE A 172 -41.35 18.49 24.81
C PHE A 172 -40.90 19.30 23.59
N ASN A 173 -40.01 18.79 22.73
CA ASN A 173 -39.46 19.50 21.55
C ASN A 173 -39.35 18.59 20.31
N SER A 174 -39.19 19.17 19.12
CA SER A 174 -38.82 18.45 17.89
C SER A 174 -37.39 18.83 17.49
N LEU A 175 -36.55 17.85 17.16
CA LEU A 175 -35.19 18.05 16.66
C LEU A 175 -35.20 17.96 15.13
N LEU A 176 -34.77 19.02 14.46
CA LEU A 176 -34.60 19.10 13.02
C LEU A 176 -33.13 18.87 12.68
N ASP A 177 -32.83 17.80 11.94
CA ASP A 177 -31.49 17.42 11.54
C ASP A 177 -31.29 17.53 10.02
N CYS A 178 -30.16 18.07 9.55
CA CYS A 178 -29.95 18.40 8.13
C CYS A 178 -28.98 17.41 7.46
N PRO A 179 -29.46 16.43 6.67
CA PRO A 179 -28.61 15.32 6.20
C PRO A 179 -27.57 15.66 5.12
N ALA A 180 -27.65 16.83 4.46
CA ALA A 180 -26.79 17.15 3.30
C ALA A 180 -25.61 18.12 3.56
N ALA A 181 -25.42 18.64 4.77
CA ALA A 181 -24.50 19.77 5.03
C ALA A 181 -23.03 19.37 5.38
N GLY A 182 -22.51 18.27 4.84
CA GLY A 182 -21.24 17.64 5.27
C GLY A 182 -19.90 18.36 5.01
N SER A 183 -19.82 19.69 4.84
CA SER A 183 -18.51 20.40 4.82
C SER A 183 -18.49 21.93 5.08
N GLY A 184 -19.58 22.56 5.51
CA GLY A 184 -19.67 24.01 5.77
C GLY A 184 -20.55 24.33 7.00
N GLU A 185 -20.63 25.60 7.40
CA GLU A 185 -21.56 26.07 8.44
C GLU A 185 -23.02 25.87 7.95
N THR A 186 -23.86 25.21 8.75
CA THR A 186 -25.26 24.93 8.40
C THR A 186 -26.08 26.19 8.61
N HIS A 187 -26.56 26.78 7.52
CA HIS A 187 -27.52 27.88 7.57
C HIS A 187 -28.94 27.31 7.55
N TRP A 188 -29.70 27.62 8.58
CA TRP A 188 -31.09 27.24 8.69
C TRP A 188 -31.98 28.30 8.06
N LEU A 189 -32.88 27.85 7.20
CA LEU A 189 -33.83 28.67 6.48
C LEU A 189 -35.23 28.33 6.97
N TYR A 190 -36.02 29.34 7.34
CA TYR A 190 -37.45 29.18 7.58
C TYR A 190 -38.24 29.96 6.53
N ASN A 191 -39.09 29.26 5.77
CA ASN A 191 -39.79 29.79 4.59
C ASN A 191 -38.84 30.52 3.63
N GLU A 192 -37.70 29.88 3.33
CA GLU A 192 -36.63 30.43 2.50
C GLU A 192 -35.98 31.71 3.04
N VAL A 193 -36.00 31.99 4.34
CA VAL A 193 -35.31 33.14 4.95
C VAL A 193 -34.30 32.65 5.98
N ASP A 194 -33.06 33.18 5.94
CA ASP A 194 -32.02 32.90 6.94
C ASP A 194 -32.53 33.22 8.36
N LEU A 195 -32.41 32.25 9.26
CA LEU A 195 -32.72 32.43 10.67
C LEU A 195 -31.58 33.15 11.39
N ASP A 196 -31.89 34.30 11.97
CA ASP A 196 -30.99 35.00 12.89
C ASP A 196 -31.26 34.54 14.33
N PHE A 197 -30.41 33.66 14.83
CA PHE A 197 -30.49 33.09 16.18
C PHE A 197 -30.28 34.12 17.29
N SER A 198 -29.80 35.33 16.99
CA SER A 198 -29.64 36.40 17.99
C SER A 198 -30.98 37.01 18.45
N SER A 199 -32.06 36.76 17.70
CA SER A 199 -33.37 37.39 17.91
C SER A 199 -34.48 36.43 18.34
N ALA A 200 -34.20 35.13 18.46
CA ALA A 200 -35.23 34.10 18.62
C ALA A 200 -35.03 33.24 19.87
N ASP A 201 -35.68 33.63 20.98
CA ASP A 201 -35.65 32.92 22.27
C ASP A 201 -36.25 31.50 22.22
N SER A 202 -36.94 31.13 21.13
CA SER A 202 -37.67 29.87 21.00
C SER A 202 -36.90 28.75 20.32
N TYR A 203 -35.73 28.99 19.70
CA TYR A 203 -35.00 27.96 18.96
C TYR A 203 -33.62 27.72 19.57
N GLN A 204 -33.19 26.46 19.67
CA GLN A 204 -31.86 26.13 20.19
C GLN A 204 -31.07 25.36 19.13
N VAL A 205 -29.91 25.90 18.76
CA VAL A 205 -28.95 25.20 17.90
C VAL A 205 -28.10 24.30 18.77
N THR A 206 -28.05 23.01 18.46
CA THR A 206 -27.22 22.03 19.16
C THR A 206 -25.76 22.12 18.73
N GLU A 207 -24.84 21.51 19.50
CA GLU A 207 -23.41 21.52 19.19
C GLU A 207 -23.05 20.91 17.82
N ASN A 208 -23.87 19.99 17.30
CA ASN A 208 -23.71 19.39 15.97
C ASN A 208 -24.41 20.19 14.85
N GLY A 209 -25.01 21.35 15.15
CA GLY A 209 -25.67 22.22 14.18
C GLY A 209 -27.11 21.85 13.84
N SER A 210 -27.71 20.85 14.51
CA SER A 210 -29.13 20.54 14.40
C SER A 210 -29.99 21.59 15.14
N LEU A 211 -31.25 21.75 14.75
CA LEU A 211 -32.13 22.79 15.30
C LEU A 211 -33.23 22.18 16.18
N ILE A 212 -33.24 22.50 17.46
CA ILE A 212 -34.31 22.14 18.39
C ILE A 212 -35.40 23.21 18.31
N VAL A 213 -36.61 22.79 17.97
CA VAL A 213 -37.80 23.65 17.92
C VAL A 213 -38.86 23.19 18.95
N PRO A 214 -39.63 24.11 19.57
CA PRO A 214 -40.65 23.76 20.55
C PRO A 214 -41.82 23.01 19.89
N LYS A 215 -42.39 22.03 20.59
CA LYS A 215 -43.50 21.22 20.10
C LYS A 215 -44.73 22.08 19.80
N GLY A 216 -45.28 21.93 18.59
CA GLY A 216 -46.37 22.76 18.06
C GLY A 216 -45.94 23.86 17.08
N SER A 217 -44.62 24.09 16.93
CA SER A 217 -44.09 24.97 15.89
C SER A 217 -44.21 24.31 14.50
N PRO A 218 -44.56 25.06 13.43
CA PRO A 218 -44.70 24.48 12.09
C PRO A 218 -43.34 24.03 11.54
N THR A 219 -43.08 22.72 11.52
CA THR A 219 -41.79 22.15 11.06
C THR A 219 -41.63 22.13 9.54
N HIS A 220 -42.71 22.30 8.79
CA HIS A 220 -42.75 22.11 7.33
C HIS A 220 -42.18 23.30 6.54
N GLY A 221 -41.85 24.41 7.21
CA GLY A 221 -41.22 25.57 6.57
C GLY A 221 -39.68 25.57 6.68
N PHE A 222 -39.09 24.59 7.35
CA PHE A 222 -37.65 24.56 7.60
C PHE A 222 -36.89 23.85 6.48
N SER A 223 -35.79 24.46 6.05
CA SER A 223 -34.82 23.86 5.14
C SER A 223 -33.41 24.32 5.51
N CYS A 224 -32.40 23.69 4.93
CA CYS A 224 -31.01 23.98 5.28
C CYS A 224 -30.09 23.97 4.05
N THR A 225 -29.00 24.75 4.15
CA THR A 225 -27.98 24.91 3.10
C THR A 225 -26.59 25.15 3.72
N ALA A 226 -25.52 25.01 2.93
CA ALA A 226 -24.13 25.16 3.36
C ALA A 226 -23.39 26.27 2.59
N ASP A 227 -22.69 27.17 3.30
CA ASP A 227 -21.83 28.20 2.70
C ASP A 227 -20.47 27.64 2.21
N TYR A 228 -20.02 28.02 1.00
CA TYR A 228 -18.66 27.75 0.50
C TYR A 228 -17.73 28.97 0.72
N GLY A 229 -17.29 29.19 1.97
CA GLY A 229 -16.51 30.32 2.55
C GLY A 229 -15.16 30.73 1.89
N PRO A 230 -14.56 31.91 2.22
CA PRO A 230 -13.13 32.15 2.01
C PRO A 230 -12.39 31.04 2.73
N ILE A 231 -11.27 30.64 2.17
CA ILE A 231 -10.63 29.44 2.64
C ILE A 231 -9.97 29.70 3.99
N VAL A 232 -10.73 29.43 5.05
CA VAL A 232 -10.31 29.53 6.44
C VAL A 232 -9.75 28.19 6.88
N ASN A 233 -8.86 28.25 7.86
CA ASN A 233 -8.24 27.05 8.40
C ASN A 233 -9.33 26.11 8.96
N SER A 234 -9.40 24.89 8.44
CA SER A 234 -10.42 23.86 8.65
C SER A 234 -9.83 22.47 8.41
N ARG A 235 -10.62 21.40 8.61
CA ARG A 235 -10.16 20.02 8.33
C ARG A 235 -9.97 19.72 6.83
N LYS A 236 -10.60 20.53 5.96
CA LYS A 236 -10.51 20.44 4.50
C LYS A 236 -9.46 21.39 3.94
N HIS A 237 -9.44 22.64 4.42
CA HIS A 237 -8.52 23.65 3.95
C HIS A 237 -7.69 24.20 5.08
N GLU A 238 -6.38 24.06 5.01
CA GLU A 238 -5.44 24.48 6.04
C GLU A 238 -4.63 25.67 5.51
N LEU A 239 -4.53 26.75 6.29
CA LEU A 239 -3.76 27.95 5.95
C LEU A 239 -2.47 27.96 6.80
N ILE A 240 -1.32 27.85 6.14
CA ILE A 240 0.00 27.72 6.76
C ILE A 240 0.77 29.02 6.63
N ASN A 241 1.76 29.23 7.50
CA ASN A 241 2.78 30.28 7.37
C ASN A 241 2.15 31.67 7.16
N ALA A 242 1.35 32.12 8.13
CA ALA A 242 0.64 33.39 8.07
C ALA A 242 -0.23 33.58 6.80
N ASN A 243 -0.94 32.52 6.39
CA ASN A 243 -1.82 32.46 5.22
C ASN A 243 -1.10 32.53 3.86
N SER A 244 0.23 32.37 3.82
CA SER A 244 1.01 32.37 2.58
C SER A 244 0.95 31.04 1.81
N ILE A 245 0.57 29.96 2.49
CA ILE A 245 0.37 28.64 1.89
C ILE A 245 -1.04 28.17 2.23
N LEU A 246 -1.72 27.61 1.24
CA LEU A 246 -3.06 27.06 1.35
C LEU A 246 -3.01 25.58 0.97
N LYS A 247 -3.35 24.68 1.89
CA LYS A 247 -3.43 23.23 1.68
C LYS A 247 -4.89 22.78 1.66
N ILE A 248 -5.28 21.97 0.69
CA ILE A 248 -6.68 21.54 0.47
C ILE A 248 -6.70 20.02 0.35
N TYR A 249 -7.40 19.32 1.24
CA TYR A 249 -7.45 17.86 1.24
C TYR A 249 -8.70 17.34 1.99
N PRO A 250 -9.44 16.32 1.52
CA PRO A 250 -9.37 15.77 0.17
C PRO A 250 -9.63 16.84 -0.90
N PHE A 251 -8.80 16.85 -1.95
CA PHE A 251 -8.94 17.71 -3.11
C PHE A 251 -9.82 16.96 -4.12
N LEU A 252 -11.02 17.47 -4.36
CA LEU A 252 -12.07 16.85 -5.15
C LEU A 252 -12.34 17.69 -6.41
N GLU A 253 -13.15 17.19 -7.36
CA GLU A 253 -13.54 17.95 -8.56
C GLU A 253 -14.12 19.33 -8.21
N LYS A 254 -14.73 19.45 -7.03
CA LYS A 254 -15.24 20.71 -6.46
C LYS A 254 -14.19 21.74 -6.03
N ASP A 255 -12.93 21.35 -5.96
CA ASP A 255 -11.79 22.18 -5.57
C ASP A 255 -10.97 22.65 -6.79
N VAL A 256 -11.34 22.25 -8.02
CA VAL A 256 -10.80 22.88 -9.23
C VAL A 256 -11.13 24.37 -9.17
N GLY A 257 -10.25 25.27 -9.62
CA GLY A 257 -10.51 26.71 -9.52
C GLY A 257 -9.27 27.59 -9.59
N SER A 258 -9.46 28.90 -9.53
CA SER A 258 -8.34 29.85 -9.45
C SER A 258 -8.15 30.29 -8.01
N TYR A 259 -6.97 30.02 -7.47
CA TYR A 259 -6.58 30.37 -6.11
C TYR A 259 -5.70 31.62 -6.16
N THR A 260 -6.04 32.63 -5.36
CA THR A 260 -5.30 33.90 -5.35
C THR A 260 -4.65 34.07 -4.00
N CYS A 261 -3.31 34.00 -3.99
CA CYS A 261 -2.51 34.36 -2.83
C CYS A 261 -2.32 35.88 -2.81
N MET A 262 -2.51 36.47 -1.64
CA MET A 262 -2.54 37.92 -1.46
C MET A 262 -1.65 38.30 -0.29
N ALA A 263 -0.49 38.88 -0.61
CA ALA A 263 0.47 39.34 0.38
C ALA A 263 0.37 40.86 0.51
N SER A 264 0.29 41.37 1.75
CA SER A 264 0.23 42.80 2.00
C SER A 264 1.07 43.20 3.20
N ASN A 265 1.74 44.34 3.09
CA ASN A 265 2.40 45.02 4.20
C ASN A 265 1.93 46.48 4.24
N VAL A 266 2.55 47.31 5.09
CA VAL A 266 2.18 48.72 5.26
C VAL A 266 2.47 49.60 4.04
N HIS A 267 3.28 49.12 3.09
CA HIS A 267 3.70 49.87 1.90
C HIS A 267 3.03 49.40 0.60
N GLY A 268 2.25 48.31 0.63
CA GLY A 268 1.56 47.83 -0.56
C GLY A 268 0.91 46.45 -0.41
N ARG A 269 0.33 45.98 -1.51
CA ARG A 269 -0.25 44.64 -1.64
C ARG A 269 0.11 44.09 -3.01
N VAL A 270 0.49 42.83 -3.05
CA VAL A 270 0.75 42.08 -4.28
C VAL A 270 -0.09 40.82 -4.27
N GLU A 271 -0.61 40.47 -5.45
CA GLU A 271 -1.43 39.29 -5.63
C GLU A 271 -0.83 38.41 -6.71
N HIS A 272 -0.90 37.10 -6.49
CA HIS A 272 -0.57 36.13 -7.50
C HIS A 272 -1.67 35.07 -7.54
N SER A 273 -2.25 34.88 -8.72
CA SER A 273 -3.31 33.90 -8.94
C SER A 273 -2.74 32.69 -9.65
N ALA A 274 -2.90 31.52 -9.05
CA ALA A 274 -2.64 30.23 -9.67
C ALA A 274 -3.98 29.61 -10.10
N ARG A 275 -4.13 29.35 -11.41
CA ARG A 275 -5.29 28.63 -11.91
C ARG A 275 -4.99 27.14 -11.84
N ILE A 276 -5.66 26.46 -10.92
CA ILE A 276 -5.60 25.01 -10.81
C ILE A 276 -6.67 24.44 -11.74
N GLN A 277 -6.20 23.74 -12.76
CA GLN A 277 -7.01 22.90 -13.61
C GLN A 277 -6.69 21.45 -13.23
N LEU A 278 -7.70 20.61 -13.24
CA LEU A 278 -7.45 19.19 -13.38
C LEU A 278 -6.97 18.99 -14.82
N ILE A 279 -5.65 18.85 -15.03
CA ILE A 279 -5.19 18.40 -16.34
C ILE A 279 -5.72 16.98 -16.47
N SER A 280 -6.63 16.78 -17.42
CA SER A 280 -6.96 15.43 -17.86
C SER A 280 -5.70 14.86 -18.47
N SER A 281 -4.87 14.29 -17.61
CA SER A 281 -3.83 13.36 -17.97
C SER A 281 -4.58 12.15 -18.51
N VAL A 282 -4.55 12.00 -19.84
CA VAL A 282 -5.29 10.94 -20.50
C VAL A 282 -4.41 9.70 -20.38
N PRO A 283 -4.85 8.68 -19.60
CA PRO A 283 -4.13 7.41 -19.55
C PRO A 283 -4.01 6.87 -20.98
N PRO A 284 -2.95 6.11 -21.28
CA PRO A 284 -2.78 5.54 -22.61
C PRO A 284 -4.06 4.82 -23.04
N ASN A 285 -4.57 5.18 -24.20
CA ASN A 285 -5.69 4.52 -24.85
C ASN A 285 -5.20 3.89 -26.14
N ILE A 286 -5.16 2.55 -26.17
CA ILE A 286 -4.83 1.79 -27.36
C ILE A 286 -6.05 1.84 -28.28
N TYR A 287 -5.97 2.61 -29.36
CA TYR A 287 -7.06 2.77 -30.32
C TYR A 287 -6.96 1.80 -31.50
N ASP A 288 -5.79 1.17 -31.66
CA ASP A 288 -5.49 0.17 -32.68
C ASP A 288 -4.56 -0.87 -32.05
N GLY A 289 -5.14 -1.81 -31.31
CA GLY A 289 -4.43 -2.88 -30.61
C GLY A 289 -4.19 -4.10 -31.50
N PRO A 290 -3.41 -5.08 -31.01
CA PRO A 290 -3.13 -6.28 -31.79
C PRO A 290 -4.44 -7.04 -32.03
N ALA A 291 -4.65 -7.51 -33.26
CA ALA A 291 -5.82 -8.29 -33.62
C ALA A 291 -5.53 -9.78 -33.52
N GLN A 292 -6.52 -10.55 -33.05
CA GLN A 292 -6.47 -12.01 -33.10
C GLN A 292 -6.26 -12.48 -34.55
N GLN A 293 -5.27 -13.35 -34.74
CA GLN A 293 -4.90 -13.85 -36.06
C GLN A 293 -4.80 -15.36 -36.03
N THR A 294 -5.29 -16.00 -37.09
CA THR A 294 -5.09 -17.42 -37.33
C THR A 294 -4.16 -17.58 -38.52
N VAL A 295 -3.02 -18.24 -38.33
CA VAL A 295 -1.99 -18.39 -39.38
C VAL A 295 -1.60 -19.85 -39.53
N GLN A 296 -1.23 -20.25 -40.74
CA GLN A 296 -0.74 -21.61 -41.00
C GLN A 296 0.73 -21.74 -40.59
N LEU A 297 1.13 -22.94 -40.18
CA LEU A 297 2.53 -23.26 -39.89
C LEU A 297 3.49 -22.76 -41.00
N GLY A 298 4.53 -22.05 -40.59
CA GLY A 298 5.58 -21.49 -41.44
C GLY A 298 5.31 -20.08 -41.99
N GLN A 299 4.11 -19.53 -41.81
CA GLN A 299 3.76 -18.18 -42.29
C GLN A 299 4.34 -17.06 -41.39
N GLN A 300 4.24 -15.81 -41.83
CA GLN A 300 4.61 -14.63 -41.04
C GLN A 300 3.35 -13.98 -40.47
N VAL A 301 3.42 -13.48 -39.25
CA VAL A 301 2.34 -12.70 -38.62
C VAL A 301 2.88 -11.36 -38.13
N THR A 302 2.06 -10.32 -38.19
CA THR A 302 2.41 -8.99 -37.69
C THR A 302 1.28 -8.46 -36.80
N PHE A 303 1.64 -8.01 -35.60
CA PHE A 303 0.74 -7.39 -34.64
C PHE A 303 1.03 -5.89 -34.60
N THR A 304 -0.02 -5.08 -34.72
CA THR A 304 0.02 -3.62 -34.60
C THR A 304 -0.44 -3.19 -33.22
N CYS A 305 0.18 -2.16 -32.66
CA CYS A 305 -0.25 -1.51 -31.43
C CYS A 305 0.00 -0.01 -31.53
N ARG A 306 -1.07 0.79 -31.57
CA ARG A 306 -1.01 2.25 -31.59
C ARG A 306 -1.87 2.80 -30.46
N ALA A 307 -1.25 3.68 -29.67
CA ALA A 307 -1.87 4.29 -28.51
C ALA A 307 -1.80 5.82 -28.58
N ARG A 308 -2.78 6.48 -27.95
CA ARG A 308 -2.78 7.92 -27.69
C ARG A 308 -2.84 8.13 -26.19
N GLY A 309 -2.18 9.16 -25.70
CA GLY A 309 -2.17 9.51 -24.29
C GLY A 309 -1.43 10.82 -24.13
N VAL A 310 -1.60 11.46 -22.98
CA VAL A 310 -0.89 12.71 -22.65
C VAL A 310 -0.28 12.55 -21.27
N PRO A 311 1.04 12.32 -21.15
CA PRO A 311 2.09 12.32 -22.20
C PRO A 311 2.01 11.15 -23.22
N LYS A 312 2.73 11.24 -24.36
CA LYS A 312 2.69 10.20 -25.41
C LYS A 312 3.12 8.82 -24.83
N PRO A 313 2.36 7.73 -25.06
CA PRO A 313 2.71 6.41 -24.51
C PRO A 313 3.85 5.71 -25.26
N GLU A 314 4.67 4.95 -24.52
CA GLU A 314 5.68 4.01 -25.03
C GLU A 314 5.08 2.60 -25.15
N ILE A 315 5.44 1.84 -26.20
CA ILE A 315 4.88 0.51 -26.47
C ILE A 315 5.88 -0.60 -26.12
N THR A 316 5.48 -1.51 -25.24
CA THR A 316 6.22 -2.72 -24.86
C THR A 316 5.44 -3.97 -25.24
N TRP A 317 6.10 -4.97 -25.83
CA TRP A 317 5.46 -6.23 -26.21
C TRP A 317 5.74 -7.35 -25.22
N PHE A 318 4.75 -8.21 -25.03
CA PHE A 318 4.79 -9.38 -24.17
C PHE A 318 4.29 -10.61 -24.93
N TYR A 319 4.81 -11.77 -24.55
CA TYR A 319 4.27 -13.07 -24.90
C TYR A 319 4.01 -13.82 -23.60
N GLU A 320 2.74 -14.17 -23.33
CA GLU A 320 2.33 -14.88 -22.11
C GLU A 320 2.90 -14.22 -20.82
N GLY A 321 2.77 -12.89 -20.73
CA GLY A 321 3.24 -12.10 -19.58
C GLY A 321 4.75 -11.85 -19.50
N SER A 322 5.55 -12.44 -20.38
CA SER A 322 7.01 -12.19 -20.46
C SER A 322 7.35 -11.12 -21.48
N VAL A 323 8.16 -10.12 -21.09
CA VAL A 323 8.62 -9.05 -21.98
C VAL A 323 9.40 -9.64 -23.16
N ILE A 324 9.06 -9.22 -24.38
CA ILE A 324 9.82 -9.53 -25.59
C ILE A 324 10.88 -8.44 -25.76
N PRO A 325 12.18 -8.72 -25.56
CA PRO A 325 13.22 -7.71 -25.72
C PRO A 325 13.32 -7.22 -27.17
N HIS A 326 13.86 -6.01 -27.39
CA HIS A 326 14.10 -5.47 -28.73
C HIS A 326 15.25 -6.21 -29.43
N ILE A 327 14.96 -7.36 -30.04
CA ILE A 327 15.92 -8.21 -30.74
C ILE A 327 15.73 -8.13 -32.26
N LYS A 328 16.83 -8.25 -33.02
CA LYS A 328 16.79 -8.50 -34.47
C LYS A 328 16.88 -10.02 -34.71
N GLY A 329 15.88 -10.61 -35.36
CA GLY A 329 15.82 -12.05 -35.58
C GLY A 329 14.44 -12.53 -36.02
N ARG A 330 13.98 -13.65 -35.46
CA ARG A 330 12.66 -14.24 -35.74
C ARG A 330 11.50 -13.33 -35.28
N PHE A 331 11.66 -12.70 -34.13
CA PHE A 331 10.78 -11.66 -33.59
C PHE A 331 11.42 -10.29 -33.89
N MET A 332 10.67 -9.38 -34.48
CA MET A 332 11.15 -8.06 -34.89
C MET A 332 10.17 -6.98 -34.42
N VAL A 333 10.65 -6.03 -33.63
CA VAL A 333 9.88 -4.85 -33.18
C VAL A 333 10.29 -3.64 -34.03
N SER A 334 9.32 -2.90 -34.56
CA SER A 334 9.54 -1.68 -35.37
C SER A 334 10.30 -0.60 -34.60
N LEU A 335 11.34 -0.02 -35.21
CA LEU A 335 12.08 1.15 -34.72
C LEU A 335 12.17 2.17 -35.88
N TYR A 336 11.41 3.27 -35.85
CA TYR A 336 11.48 4.32 -36.87
C TYR A 336 11.92 5.66 -36.25
N TRP A 337 13.16 6.07 -36.53
CA TRP A 337 13.72 7.36 -36.10
C TRP A 337 13.66 8.38 -37.25
N MET A 338 12.62 9.20 -37.28
CA MET A 338 12.60 10.43 -38.10
C MET A 338 12.02 11.61 -37.31
N GLY A 339 12.88 12.27 -36.55
CA GLY A 339 12.92 13.73 -36.37
C GLY A 339 11.84 14.45 -35.56
N TRP A 340 10.55 14.09 -35.62
CA TRP A 340 9.48 14.85 -34.95
C TRP A 340 8.27 14.03 -34.44
N VAL A 341 8.26 12.70 -34.64
CA VAL A 341 7.30 11.76 -34.03
C VAL A 341 8.00 10.42 -33.77
N SER A 342 8.07 9.95 -32.52
CA SER A 342 8.64 8.64 -32.16
C SER A 342 7.59 7.53 -32.28
N ASP A 343 7.57 6.77 -33.38
CA ASP A 343 6.69 5.60 -33.56
C ASP A 343 7.43 4.29 -33.28
N GLU A 344 8.24 4.29 -32.23
CA GLU A 344 9.01 3.13 -31.77
C GLU A 344 8.09 2.12 -31.08
N GLY A 345 8.25 0.83 -31.40
CA GLY A 345 7.51 -0.24 -30.72
C GLY A 345 6.13 -0.57 -31.30
N ASN A 346 5.60 0.17 -32.28
CA ASN A 346 4.21 0.03 -32.72
C ASN A 346 3.87 -1.28 -33.47
N GLU A 347 4.85 -2.04 -33.93
CA GLU A 347 4.62 -3.30 -34.67
C GLU A 347 5.54 -4.41 -34.17
N LEU A 348 4.98 -5.60 -33.94
CA LEU A 348 5.69 -6.85 -33.66
C LEU A 348 5.48 -7.82 -34.83
N THR A 349 6.55 -8.16 -35.52
CA THR A 349 6.56 -9.14 -36.62
C THR A 349 7.21 -10.45 -36.16
N ILE A 350 6.55 -11.58 -36.43
CA ILE A 350 7.06 -12.94 -36.18
C ILE A 350 7.21 -13.65 -37.52
N THR A 351 8.42 -14.06 -37.87
CA THR A 351 8.73 -14.78 -39.11
C THR A 351 8.80 -16.29 -38.89
N LYS A 352 8.30 -17.09 -39.84
CA LYS A 352 8.28 -18.57 -39.78
C LYS A 352 7.50 -19.15 -38.58
N VAL A 353 6.27 -18.69 -38.37
CA VAL A 353 5.40 -19.08 -37.24
C VAL A 353 5.30 -20.60 -37.07
N THR A 354 5.41 -21.07 -35.85
CA THR A 354 5.32 -22.47 -35.41
C THR A 354 4.20 -22.59 -34.37
N ARG A 355 3.75 -23.82 -34.06
CA ARG A 355 2.78 -24.08 -32.98
C ARG A 355 3.18 -23.48 -31.63
N GLN A 356 4.47 -23.28 -31.38
CA GLN A 356 5.01 -22.74 -30.14
C GLN A 356 4.89 -21.22 -30.01
N ASP A 357 4.51 -20.53 -31.10
CA ASP A 357 4.19 -19.10 -31.04
C ASP A 357 2.69 -18.88 -30.79
N GLU A 358 1.86 -19.93 -30.80
CA GLU A 358 0.44 -19.84 -30.41
C GLU A 358 0.35 -19.44 -28.93
N GLY A 359 -0.38 -18.38 -28.67
CA GLY A 359 -0.49 -17.80 -27.35
C GLY A 359 -0.98 -16.37 -27.42
N ILE A 360 -0.98 -15.70 -26.27
CA ILE A 360 -1.44 -14.33 -26.11
C ILE A 360 -0.23 -13.39 -26.25
N TYR A 361 -0.29 -12.53 -27.26
CA TYR A 361 0.62 -11.41 -27.43
C TYR A 361 -0.06 -10.16 -26.90
N SER A 362 0.60 -9.52 -25.95
CA SER A 362 0.09 -8.31 -25.34
C SER A 362 0.98 -7.15 -25.74
N CYS A 363 0.38 -6.03 -26.13
CA CYS A 363 1.09 -4.76 -26.16
C CYS A 363 0.66 -3.92 -24.98
N MET A 364 1.63 -3.32 -24.28
CA MET A 364 1.40 -2.36 -23.22
C MET A 364 1.81 -0.98 -23.72
N ALA A 365 0.87 -0.04 -23.69
CA ALA A 365 1.12 1.37 -23.90
C ALA A 365 1.22 2.06 -22.54
N GLY A 366 2.38 2.59 -22.17
CA GLY A 366 2.63 3.22 -20.86
C GLY A 366 3.03 4.70 -20.97
N ASN A 367 2.48 5.56 -20.13
CA ASN A 367 2.98 6.92 -19.90
C ASN A 367 2.99 7.22 -18.39
N SER A 368 3.39 8.43 -18.00
CA SER A 368 3.45 8.86 -16.59
C SER A 368 2.09 8.97 -15.87
N VAL A 369 0.99 8.59 -16.52
CA VAL A 369 -0.39 8.69 -16.03
C VAL A 369 -1.00 7.32 -15.79
N GLY A 370 -0.54 6.32 -16.54
CA GLY A 370 -1.02 4.95 -16.44
C GLY A 370 -0.50 4.11 -17.59
N ALA A 371 -0.94 2.86 -17.63
CA ALA A 371 -0.66 1.94 -18.72
C ALA A 371 -1.95 1.23 -19.15
N MET A 372 -2.08 0.98 -20.44
CA MET A 372 -3.14 0.15 -20.98
C MET A 372 -2.51 -1.01 -21.73
N MET A 373 -3.12 -2.17 -21.62
CA MET A 373 -2.68 -3.38 -22.30
C MET A 373 -3.77 -3.84 -23.27
N ALA A 374 -3.36 -4.33 -24.43
CA ALA A 374 -4.27 -4.95 -25.40
C ALA A 374 -3.67 -6.27 -25.86
N ASP A 375 -4.52 -7.29 -25.89
CA ASP A 375 -4.14 -8.67 -26.11
C ASP A 375 -4.64 -9.16 -27.47
N ALA A 376 -3.82 -9.96 -28.14
CA ALA A 376 -4.20 -10.73 -29.30
C ALA A 376 -3.79 -12.18 -29.15
N LYS A 377 -4.75 -13.07 -29.34
CA LYS A 377 -4.44 -14.50 -29.50
C LYS A 377 -3.89 -14.75 -30.90
N LEU A 378 -2.70 -15.33 -30.99
CA LEU A 378 -2.26 -15.99 -32.20
C LEU A 378 -2.76 -17.44 -32.15
N THR A 379 -3.59 -17.85 -33.11
CA THR A 379 -3.95 -19.25 -33.30
C THR A 379 -3.13 -19.80 -34.47
N VAL A 380 -2.45 -20.92 -34.29
CA VAL A 380 -1.64 -21.52 -35.35
C VAL A 380 -2.32 -22.78 -35.85
N GLU A 381 -2.93 -22.67 -37.03
CA GLU A 381 -3.57 -23.80 -37.67
C GLU A 381 -2.56 -24.69 -38.39
N GLY A 382 -2.85 -25.99 -38.29
CA GLY A 382 -2.14 -27.05 -38.98
C GLY A 382 -2.87 -28.35 -38.72
N ASP A 383 -2.94 -29.21 -39.75
CA ASP A 383 -3.72 -30.47 -39.77
C ASP A 383 -3.44 -31.42 -38.59
N PHE A 384 -2.36 -31.18 -37.84
CA PHE A 384 -1.86 -32.07 -36.79
C PHE A 384 -2.48 -31.87 -35.40
N GLY A 385 -2.91 -30.67 -34.99
CA GLY A 385 -3.27 -30.42 -33.58
C GLY A 385 -4.76 -30.45 -33.24
N ARG A 386 -5.68 -30.37 -34.21
CA ARG A 386 -7.10 -30.69 -33.94
C ARG A 386 -7.30 -32.13 -33.49
N THR A 387 -6.39 -33.03 -33.88
CA THR A 387 -6.41 -34.43 -33.47
C THR A 387 -5.82 -34.60 -32.07
N VAL A 388 -4.89 -33.73 -31.62
CA VAL A 388 -4.22 -33.81 -30.31
C VAL A 388 -5.04 -33.14 -29.20
N ASP A 389 -5.67 -31.99 -29.48
CA ASP A 389 -6.51 -31.24 -28.52
C ASP A 389 -7.77 -32.02 -28.09
N THR A 390 -8.20 -33.03 -28.86
CA THR A 390 -9.34 -33.89 -28.51
C THR A 390 -9.00 -35.07 -27.59
N PHE A 391 -7.72 -35.26 -27.20
CA PHE A 391 -7.30 -36.41 -26.38
C PHE A 391 -7.16 -36.12 -24.87
N ILE A 392 -6.99 -34.86 -24.46
CA ILE A 392 -6.99 -34.43 -23.05
C ILE A 392 -7.98 -33.29 -22.95
N ASP A 393 -9.20 -33.59 -22.50
CA ASP A 393 -10.25 -32.59 -22.30
C ASP A 393 -10.20 -31.97 -20.89
N ASP A 394 -10.94 -30.87 -20.70
CA ASP A 394 -11.01 -30.18 -19.41
C ASP A 394 -11.48 -31.10 -18.27
N ALA A 395 -12.36 -32.07 -18.57
CA ALA A 395 -12.81 -33.07 -17.60
C ALA A 395 -11.66 -33.98 -17.15
N THR A 396 -10.77 -34.38 -18.07
CA THR A 396 -9.57 -35.16 -17.78
C THR A 396 -8.57 -34.34 -16.94
N LEU A 397 -8.35 -33.07 -17.26
CA LEU A 397 -7.49 -32.18 -16.46
C LEU A 397 -8.05 -31.95 -15.07
N GLN A 398 -9.36 -31.78 -14.94
CA GLN A 398 -10.03 -31.60 -13.66
C GLN A 398 -9.98 -32.87 -12.81
N ASN A 399 -10.12 -34.04 -13.42
CA ASN A 399 -9.91 -35.33 -12.75
C ASN A 399 -8.46 -35.51 -12.31
N ILE A 400 -7.48 -35.14 -13.15
CA ILE A 400 -6.05 -35.21 -12.81
C ILE A 400 -5.72 -34.26 -11.65
N ALA A 401 -6.18 -33.01 -11.70
CA ALA A 401 -5.95 -32.04 -10.63
C ALA A 401 -6.64 -32.45 -9.32
N THR A 402 -7.84 -33.04 -9.40
CA THR A 402 -8.53 -33.60 -8.22
C THR A 402 -7.79 -34.81 -7.66
N GLN A 403 -7.32 -35.72 -8.52
CA GLN A 403 -6.52 -36.86 -8.12
C GLN A 403 -5.19 -36.44 -7.50
N ALA A 404 -4.53 -35.42 -8.06
CA ALA A 404 -3.33 -34.82 -7.48
C ALA A 404 -3.64 -34.26 -6.09
N ARG A 405 -4.69 -33.44 -5.97
CA ARG A 405 -5.13 -32.86 -4.69
C ARG A 405 -5.43 -33.92 -3.63
N ASP A 406 -6.12 -35.00 -4.01
CA ASP A 406 -6.41 -36.12 -3.11
C ASP A 406 -5.16 -36.92 -2.74
N ASN A 407 -4.23 -37.11 -3.68
CA ASN A 407 -2.92 -37.72 -3.40
C ASN A 407 -2.17 -36.90 -2.35
N ILE A 408 -2.07 -35.58 -2.54
CA ILE A 408 -1.40 -34.68 -1.61
C ILE A 408 -2.12 -34.66 -0.25
N ASN A 409 -3.44 -34.47 -0.21
CA ASN A 409 -4.22 -34.45 1.03
C ASN A 409 -4.07 -35.75 1.84
N ARG A 410 -4.24 -36.91 1.19
CA ARG A 410 -4.04 -38.22 1.85
C ARG A 410 -2.65 -38.36 2.44
N ALA A 411 -1.65 -37.86 1.72
CA ALA A 411 -0.26 -38.05 2.09
C ALA A 411 0.17 -37.06 3.22
N VAL A 412 -0.41 -35.86 3.26
CA VAL A 412 -0.38 -34.92 4.40
C VAL A 412 -1.06 -35.53 5.63
N ASP A 413 -2.29 -36.06 5.50
CA ASP A 413 -3.03 -36.66 6.61
C ASP A 413 -2.34 -37.89 7.19
N ASN A 414 -1.82 -38.78 6.34
CA ASN A 414 -1.01 -39.92 6.77
C ASN A 414 0.24 -39.49 7.53
N THR A 415 0.85 -38.38 7.14
CA THR A 415 2.02 -37.83 7.84
C THR A 415 1.64 -37.26 9.20
N ARG A 416 0.54 -36.51 9.29
CA ARG A 416 0.00 -36.00 10.57
C ARG A 416 -0.31 -37.15 11.54
N VAL A 417 -0.97 -38.20 11.06
CA VAL A 417 -1.26 -39.40 11.85
C VAL A 417 0.04 -40.07 12.33
N ARG A 418 1.04 -40.23 11.45
CA ARG A 418 2.33 -40.84 11.81
C ARG A 418 3.13 -40.01 12.81
N LEU A 419 3.18 -38.69 12.65
CA LEU A 419 3.83 -37.77 13.60
C LEU A 419 3.11 -37.77 14.96
N SER A 420 1.79 -37.95 14.99
CA SER A 420 1.02 -38.09 16.22
C SER A 420 1.21 -39.46 16.92
N GLN A 421 1.65 -40.48 16.18
CA GLN A 421 1.82 -41.86 16.65
C GLN A 421 3.26 -42.20 17.06
N ASP A 422 4.26 -41.50 16.51
CA ASP A 422 5.67 -41.63 16.91
C ASP A 422 5.82 -41.10 18.35
N ARG A 423 5.82 -42.01 19.34
CA ARG A 423 6.12 -41.65 20.73
C ARG A 423 7.51 -41.04 20.81
N VAL A 424 7.59 -39.75 21.13
CA VAL A 424 8.84 -39.08 21.53
C VAL A 424 9.38 -39.77 22.78
N SER A 425 10.38 -40.62 22.56
CA SER A 425 10.99 -41.44 23.60
C SER A 425 12.30 -40.84 24.10
N ASN A 426 12.86 -39.88 23.36
CA ASN A 426 14.10 -39.19 23.69
C ASN A 426 14.17 -37.77 23.07
N PRO A 427 15.10 -36.92 23.53
CA PRO A 427 15.26 -35.54 23.03
C PRO A 427 15.62 -35.38 21.54
N GLU A 428 16.09 -36.43 20.86
CA GLU A 428 16.42 -36.38 19.42
C GLU A 428 15.20 -36.63 18.52
N ASP A 429 14.24 -37.45 18.97
CA ASP A 429 12.94 -37.60 18.29
C ASP A 429 12.16 -36.27 18.28
N LEU A 430 12.44 -35.42 19.25
CA LEU A 430 11.83 -34.11 19.41
C LEU A 430 12.41 -33.03 18.49
N LYS A 431 13.74 -33.04 18.25
CA LYS A 431 14.39 -32.17 17.25
C LYS A 431 13.83 -32.39 15.84
N ARG A 432 13.29 -33.59 15.57
CA ARG A 432 12.55 -33.89 14.34
C ARG A 432 11.15 -33.28 14.31
N LEU A 433 10.53 -32.87 15.42
CA LEU A 433 9.23 -32.19 15.42
C LEU A 433 9.40 -30.67 15.26
N PHE A 434 10.44 -30.08 15.86
CA PHE A 434 10.75 -28.64 15.78
C PHE A 434 11.07 -28.13 14.36
N ARG A 435 11.63 -28.97 13.48
CA ARG A 435 12.01 -28.58 12.11
C ARG A 435 10.83 -28.52 11.12
N PHE A 436 9.60 -28.78 11.57
CA PHE A 436 8.48 -29.13 10.69
C PHE A 436 7.21 -28.30 10.88
N SER A 437 7.19 -27.33 11.80
CA SER A 437 6.06 -26.41 11.82
C SER A 437 6.21 -25.38 10.73
N ILE A 438 5.50 -25.65 9.65
CA ILE A 438 5.23 -24.73 8.58
C ILE A 438 3.81 -24.20 8.86
N PRO A 439 3.57 -22.88 8.88
CA PRO A 439 2.24 -22.34 9.16
C PRO A 439 1.27 -22.84 8.11
N ALA A 440 0.00 -23.04 8.48
CA ALA A 440 -1.01 -23.60 7.59
C ALA A 440 -1.04 -22.90 6.22
N GLN A 441 -0.82 -21.58 6.15
CA GLN A 441 -0.70 -20.84 4.89
C GLN A 441 0.55 -21.21 4.06
N ALA A 442 1.75 -21.29 4.65
CA ALA A 442 2.96 -21.69 3.91
C ALA A 442 2.93 -23.19 3.53
N VAL A 443 2.16 -24.00 4.27
CA VAL A 443 1.78 -25.34 3.84
C VAL A 443 0.86 -25.24 2.63
N GLU A 444 -0.19 -24.41 2.63
CA GLU A 444 -1.09 -24.30 1.47
C GLU A 444 -0.39 -23.78 0.20
N LEU A 445 0.59 -22.86 0.29
CA LEU A 445 1.38 -22.40 -0.87
C LEU A 445 2.29 -23.49 -1.45
N SER A 446 3.06 -24.15 -0.59
CA SER A 446 3.90 -25.27 -1.02
C SER A 446 3.05 -26.46 -1.48
N LYS A 447 1.83 -26.62 -0.95
CA LYS A 447 0.88 -27.67 -1.31
C LYS A 447 0.25 -27.38 -2.66
N ALA A 448 -0.09 -26.13 -2.95
CA ALA A 448 -0.54 -25.71 -4.28
C ALA A 448 0.51 -26.05 -5.35
N ARG A 449 1.80 -25.85 -5.04
CA ARG A 449 2.91 -26.30 -5.90
C ARG A 449 3.00 -27.81 -6.01
N ASP A 450 2.98 -28.55 -4.91
CA ASP A 450 3.04 -30.02 -4.92
C ASP A 450 1.87 -30.63 -5.71
N ILE A 451 0.66 -30.05 -5.62
CA ILE A 451 -0.52 -30.42 -6.42
C ILE A 451 -0.25 -30.18 -7.90
N TYR A 452 0.36 -29.05 -8.26
CA TYR A 452 0.72 -28.76 -9.65
C TYR A 452 1.75 -29.76 -10.19
N GLU A 453 2.83 -30.03 -9.45
CA GLU A 453 3.87 -30.99 -9.86
C GLU A 453 3.31 -32.42 -9.99
N GLU A 454 2.45 -32.85 -9.06
CA GLU A 454 1.76 -34.14 -9.15
C GLU A 454 0.76 -34.17 -10.31
N SER A 455 0.09 -33.06 -10.62
CA SER A 455 -0.79 -32.96 -11.79
C SER A 455 0.00 -33.16 -13.08
N VAL A 456 1.15 -32.51 -13.23
CA VAL A 456 2.04 -32.68 -14.40
C VAL A 456 2.54 -34.13 -14.50
N ARG A 457 2.92 -34.75 -13.37
CA ARG A 457 3.34 -36.17 -13.33
C ARG A 457 2.21 -37.12 -13.74
N LEU A 458 1.00 -36.90 -13.25
CA LEU A 458 -0.18 -37.71 -13.57
C LEU A 458 -0.61 -37.54 -15.03
N VAL A 459 -0.44 -36.34 -15.62
CA VAL A 459 -0.60 -36.14 -17.07
C VAL A 459 0.42 -36.99 -17.84
N HIS A 460 1.69 -36.98 -17.43
CA HIS A 460 2.73 -37.80 -18.06
C HIS A 460 2.41 -39.31 -17.97
N GLU A 461 1.96 -39.77 -16.81
CA GLU A 461 1.54 -41.16 -16.57
C GLU A 461 0.30 -41.55 -17.38
N HIS A 462 -0.67 -40.64 -17.53
CA HIS A 462 -1.85 -40.81 -18.38
C HIS A 462 -1.46 -40.98 -19.85
N ILE A 463 -0.51 -40.17 -20.33
CA ILE A 463 0.03 -40.27 -21.69
C ILE A 463 0.73 -41.62 -21.90
N GLN A 464 1.60 -42.05 -20.97
CA GLN A 464 2.32 -43.31 -21.06
C GLN A 464 1.43 -44.56 -21.02
N ARG A 465 0.26 -44.50 -20.37
CA ARG A 465 -0.65 -45.65 -20.20
C ARG A 465 -1.68 -45.85 -21.31
N GLY A 466 -1.86 -44.88 -22.22
CA GLY A 466 -3.00 -44.92 -23.14
C GLY A 466 -2.84 -44.25 -24.50
N LEU A 467 -1.81 -43.44 -24.76
CA LEU A 467 -1.66 -42.81 -26.08
C LEU A 467 -1.07 -43.80 -27.11
N ARG A 468 -1.92 -44.38 -27.96
CA ARG A 468 -1.50 -44.98 -29.24
C ARG A 468 -1.58 -43.92 -30.33
N LEU A 469 -0.48 -43.21 -30.59
CA LEU A 469 -0.37 -42.36 -31.76
C LEU A 469 -0.10 -43.24 -33.01
N PRO A 470 -0.84 -43.10 -34.11
CA PRO A 470 -0.51 -43.79 -35.37
C PRO A 470 0.84 -43.28 -35.89
N VAL A 471 1.86 -44.13 -35.78
CA VAL A 471 3.29 -43.83 -36.04
C VAL A 471 3.54 -43.39 -37.48
N ASP A 472 2.70 -43.86 -38.41
CA ASP A 472 2.69 -43.55 -39.84
C ASP A 472 2.30 -42.11 -40.18
N LYS A 473 1.74 -41.37 -39.21
CA LYS A 473 1.39 -39.96 -39.40
C LYS A 473 2.34 -38.99 -38.71
N LEU A 474 3.21 -39.43 -37.80
CA LEU A 474 4.12 -38.55 -37.06
C LEU A 474 5.34 -38.15 -37.90
N ALA A 475 5.63 -36.85 -37.96
CA ALA A 475 6.93 -36.38 -38.45
C ALA A 475 8.05 -36.89 -37.51
N PRO A 476 9.27 -37.19 -38.02
CA PRO A 476 10.31 -37.86 -37.24
C PRO A 476 10.82 -37.12 -35.98
N ASN A 477 10.36 -35.88 -35.75
CA ASN A 477 10.80 -35.01 -34.64
C ASN A 477 9.63 -34.52 -33.74
N VAL A 478 8.46 -35.16 -33.75
CA VAL A 478 7.39 -34.81 -32.80
C VAL A 478 7.74 -35.40 -31.43
N SER A 479 8.00 -34.53 -30.47
CA SER A 479 8.35 -34.92 -29.11
C SER A 479 7.06 -34.91 -28.23
N TYR A 480 6.94 -35.81 -27.25
CA TYR A 480 5.77 -35.99 -26.37
C TYR A 480 5.29 -34.69 -25.69
N GLU A 481 6.21 -33.75 -25.56
CA GLU A 481 6.11 -32.30 -25.29
C GLU A 481 4.98 -31.56 -26.02
N ALA A 482 4.57 -32.00 -27.22
CA ALA A 482 3.62 -31.31 -28.09
C ALA A 482 2.13 -31.64 -27.82
N VAL A 483 1.82 -32.39 -26.75
CA VAL A 483 0.48 -32.97 -26.50
C VAL A 483 -0.41 -32.09 -25.58
N LEU A 484 0.16 -31.18 -24.80
CA LEU A 484 -0.61 -30.25 -23.95
C LEU A 484 -0.59 -28.84 -24.52
N ALA A 485 -1.75 -28.28 -24.81
CA ALA A 485 -1.90 -26.88 -25.18
C ALA A 485 -1.59 -25.95 -23.99
N PRO A 486 -1.11 -24.71 -24.21
CA PRO A 486 -0.90 -23.70 -23.16
C PRO A 486 -2.14 -23.47 -22.27
N SER A 487 -3.34 -23.55 -22.84
CA SER A 487 -4.60 -23.46 -22.10
C SER A 487 -4.75 -24.56 -21.04
N HIS A 488 -4.33 -25.79 -21.34
CA HIS A 488 -4.36 -26.89 -20.37
C HIS A 488 -3.41 -26.63 -19.19
N VAL A 489 -2.29 -25.95 -19.42
CA VAL A 489 -1.35 -25.60 -18.36
C VAL A 489 -1.89 -24.51 -17.46
N GLN A 490 -2.49 -23.48 -18.04
CA GLN A 490 -3.17 -22.43 -17.29
C GLN A 490 -4.30 -23.01 -16.43
N THR A 491 -5.11 -23.90 -17.01
CA THR A 491 -6.15 -24.64 -16.29
C THR A 491 -5.57 -25.45 -15.13
N LEU A 492 -4.44 -26.15 -15.32
CA LEU A 492 -3.78 -26.89 -14.22
C LEU A 492 -3.20 -25.97 -13.14
N MET A 493 -2.67 -24.80 -13.47
CA MET A 493 -2.20 -23.80 -12.49
C MET A 493 -3.37 -23.25 -11.65
N GLU A 494 -4.49 -22.96 -12.29
CA GLU A 494 -5.71 -22.49 -11.62
C GLU A 494 -6.33 -23.58 -10.74
N LEU A 495 -6.46 -24.80 -11.27
CA LEU A 495 -7.00 -25.94 -10.53
C LEU A 495 -6.08 -26.41 -9.39
N SER A 496 -4.77 -26.14 -9.45
CA SER A 496 -3.83 -26.45 -8.35
C SER A 496 -3.73 -25.33 -7.32
N GLY A 497 -4.17 -24.10 -7.64
CA GLY A 497 -3.97 -22.90 -6.81
C GLY A 497 -2.56 -22.33 -6.88
N CYS A 498 -1.72 -22.81 -7.81
CA CYS A 498 -0.31 -22.44 -8.01
C CYS A 498 -0.22 -21.17 -8.89
N GLN A 499 -0.76 -20.05 -8.41
CA GLN A 499 -0.76 -18.77 -9.14
C GLN A 499 0.38 -17.85 -8.67
N THR A 500 1.20 -17.37 -9.59
CA THR A 500 2.19 -16.32 -9.32
C THR A 500 1.57 -14.93 -9.55
N GLY A 501 1.59 -14.08 -8.51
CA GLY A 501 1.46 -12.62 -8.70
C GLY A 501 0.12 -12.08 -9.21
N GLN A 502 -1.03 -12.71 -8.93
CA GLN A 502 -2.31 -12.06 -9.21
C GLN A 502 -2.63 -10.98 -8.17
N PHE A 503 -2.56 -9.72 -8.60
CA PHE A 503 -3.23 -8.61 -7.93
C PHE A 503 -4.72 -8.91 -7.82
N LYS A 504 -5.24 -9.03 -6.59
CA LYS A 504 -6.70 -9.02 -6.38
C LYS A 504 -7.28 -7.61 -6.21
N THR A 505 -6.44 -6.59 -5.98
CA THR A 505 -6.89 -5.21 -5.72
C THR A 505 -5.79 -4.20 -6.04
N ALA A 506 -6.16 -3.02 -6.55
CA ALA A 506 -5.21 -1.92 -6.77
C ALA A 506 -4.66 -1.40 -5.43
N CYS A 507 -3.44 -0.83 -5.42
CA CYS A 507 -2.83 -0.28 -4.20
C CYS A 507 -3.67 0.83 -3.53
N THR A 508 -4.55 1.47 -4.31
CA THR A 508 -5.51 2.47 -3.82
C THR A 508 -6.71 1.86 -3.07
N ASP A 509 -6.98 0.57 -3.27
CA ASP A 509 -8.17 -0.13 -2.75
C ASP A 509 -7.87 -0.99 -1.51
N MET A 510 -6.62 -1.04 -1.05
CA MET A 510 -6.31 -1.72 0.20
C MET A 510 -6.77 -0.88 1.39
N CYS A 511 -7.69 -1.45 2.20
CA CYS A 511 -8.15 -0.87 3.48
C CYS A 511 -7.02 -0.34 4.38
N PHE A 512 -5.84 -0.95 4.30
CA PHE A 512 -4.65 -0.56 5.04
C PHE A 512 -4.10 0.82 4.60
N HIS A 513 -4.11 1.13 3.29
CA HIS A 513 -3.68 2.42 2.75
C HIS A 513 -4.73 3.53 2.91
N SER A 514 -6.02 3.21 2.94
CA SER A 514 -7.08 4.20 3.15
C SER A 514 -7.29 4.57 4.64
N LYS A 515 -7.02 3.64 5.57
CA LYS A 515 -7.21 3.82 7.02
C LYS A 515 -5.99 4.39 7.75
N TYR A 516 -4.75 3.98 7.38
CA TYR A 516 -3.53 4.43 8.09
C TYR A 516 -2.65 5.40 7.31
N ARG A 517 -2.91 5.60 6.02
CA ARG A 517 -2.38 6.74 5.27
C ARG A 517 -3.30 7.96 5.42
N GLY A 518 -3.71 8.22 6.66
CA GLY A 518 -4.35 9.47 7.03
C GLY A 518 -3.36 10.62 6.96
N LYS A 519 -3.45 11.43 5.89
CA LYS A 519 -3.33 12.90 5.95
C LYS A 519 -2.34 13.46 7.00
N ILE A 520 -1.02 13.37 6.79
CA ILE A 520 -0.09 14.25 7.54
C ILE A 520 -0.02 15.64 6.92
N ARG A 521 -0.18 16.63 7.81
CA ARG A 521 0.11 18.07 7.74
C ARG A 521 1.61 18.31 7.63
N LEU A 522 2.04 19.07 6.63
CA LEU A 522 3.46 19.39 6.31
C LEU A 522 3.87 20.77 6.87
N GLU A 523 3.36 21.14 8.05
CA GLU A 523 3.15 22.56 8.39
C GLU A 523 3.83 23.09 9.65
N THR A 524 4.47 22.26 10.44
CA THR A 524 5.25 22.71 11.61
C THR A 524 6.76 22.62 11.44
N LEU A 525 7.29 22.36 10.23
CA LEU A 525 8.73 22.29 10.00
C LEU A 525 9.27 23.46 9.18
N ASP A 526 10.30 24.07 9.76
CA ASP A 526 11.19 25.07 9.17
C ASP A 526 11.83 24.57 7.85
N ARG A 527 12.16 25.51 6.97
CA ARG A 527 12.58 25.28 5.58
C ARG A 527 13.92 24.54 5.48
N GLN A 528 14.74 24.54 6.52
CA GLN A 528 15.99 23.76 6.55
C GLN A 528 15.78 22.28 6.93
N VAL A 529 14.56 21.90 7.35
CA VAL A 529 14.22 20.52 7.74
C VAL A 529 13.31 19.84 6.69
N LYS A 530 12.78 20.58 5.70
CA LYS A 530 11.88 20.08 4.64
C LYS A 530 12.56 19.29 3.51
N GLU A 531 13.88 19.27 3.41
CA GLU A 531 14.60 18.32 2.54
C GLU A 531 14.84 16.95 3.22
N THR A 532 14.73 16.90 4.56
CA THR A 532 14.95 15.70 5.39
C THR A 532 13.67 15.00 5.86
N VAL A 533 12.48 15.59 5.65
CA VAL A 533 11.18 15.03 6.10
C VAL A 533 10.22 14.88 4.91
N ALA A 534 10.71 14.20 3.87
CA ALA A 534 9.88 13.57 2.86
C ALA A 534 9.57 12.13 3.31
N ASN A 535 8.45 11.92 4.01
CA ASN A 535 7.76 10.62 3.96
C ASN A 535 6.36 10.75 4.57
N PRO A 536 5.26 10.81 3.78
CA PRO A 536 3.93 10.65 4.33
C PRO A 536 3.87 9.28 5.04
N LEU A 537 3.36 9.24 6.27
CA LEU A 537 3.12 8.04 7.08
C LEU A 537 2.85 6.78 6.24
N PHE A 538 3.91 6.03 5.93
CA PHE A 538 3.84 4.73 5.27
C PHE A 538 3.76 3.71 6.38
N GLN A 539 2.55 3.28 6.72
CA GLN A 539 2.47 1.94 7.26
C GLN A 539 2.54 0.98 6.08
N ARG A 540 3.38 -0.05 6.23
CA ARG A 540 3.50 -1.15 5.28
C ARG A 540 2.40 -2.16 5.57
N THR A 541 1.75 -2.66 4.53
CA THR A 541 0.83 -3.80 4.65
C THR A 541 1.57 -4.97 5.31
N TYR A 542 0.87 -5.91 5.91
CA TYR A 542 1.52 -7.03 6.60
C TYR A 542 2.38 -7.89 5.66
N ASP A 543 2.01 -7.98 4.39
CA ASP A 543 2.76 -8.72 3.35
C ASP A 543 3.79 -7.86 2.59
N GLY A 544 3.86 -6.55 2.86
CA GLY A 544 4.80 -5.62 2.22
C GLY A 544 4.36 -5.11 0.84
N GLN A 545 3.17 -5.50 0.33
CA GLN A 545 2.66 -4.99 -0.94
C GLN A 545 2.46 -3.46 -0.94
N CYS A 546 2.57 -2.86 -2.12
CA CYS A 546 2.35 -1.42 -2.33
C CYS A 546 3.29 -0.49 -1.52
N ASN A 547 4.42 -1.02 -1.05
CA ASN A 547 5.52 -0.21 -0.54
C ASN A 547 6.14 0.64 -1.67
N ASN A 548 6.32 0.03 -2.84
CA ASN A 548 6.63 0.70 -4.10
C ASN A 548 5.36 0.84 -4.94
N PHE A 549 5.01 2.04 -5.40
CA PHE A 549 3.78 2.26 -6.18
C PHE A 549 3.92 1.83 -7.65
N ASP A 550 5.12 1.97 -8.22
CA ASP A 550 5.41 1.64 -9.61
C ASP A 550 5.68 0.13 -9.76
N HIS A 551 6.17 -0.51 -8.70
CA HIS A 551 6.44 -1.95 -8.61
C HIS A 551 5.85 -2.58 -7.34
N PRO A 552 4.51 -2.73 -7.24
CA PRO A 552 3.87 -3.11 -5.98
C PRO A 552 4.20 -4.50 -5.41
N MET A 553 4.78 -5.38 -6.23
CA MET A 553 5.19 -6.74 -5.85
C MET A 553 6.62 -6.82 -5.33
N TRP A 554 7.38 -5.72 -5.40
CA TRP A 554 8.74 -5.68 -4.91
C TRP A 554 8.79 -5.79 -3.38
N GLY A 555 9.64 -6.70 -2.90
CA GLY A 555 9.80 -6.97 -1.47
C GLY A 555 8.60 -7.60 -0.76
N VAL A 556 7.57 -8.01 -1.49
CA VAL A 556 6.37 -8.67 -0.94
C VAL A 556 6.70 -10.08 -0.44
N SER A 557 6.03 -10.52 0.62
CA SER A 557 6.13 -11.89 1.08
C SER A 557 5.63 -12.89 0.03
N GLN A 558 6.12 -14.13 0.08
CA GLN A 558 5.76 -15.20 -0.85
C GLN A 558 6.13 -14.92 -2.32
N MET A 559 7.24 -14.21 -2.52
CA MET A 559 7.81 -13.89 -3.83
C MET A 559 9.16 -14.56 -4.06
N PRO A 560 9.59 -14.75 -5.33
CA PRO A 560 10.93 -15.27 -5.64
C PRO A 560 12.03 -14.39 -5.04
N LEU A 561 13.10 -15.01 -4.55
CA LEU A 561 14.32 -14.30 -4.18
C LEU A 561 15.01 -13.72 -5.41
N LEU A 562 15.56 -12.50 -5.29
CA LEU A 562 16.27 -11.83 -6.37
C LEU A 562 17.56 -12.60 -6.75
N ARG A 563 17.82 -12.73 -8.06
CA ARG A 563 19.05 -13.35 -8.60
C ARG A 563 20.02 -12.26 -9.05
N LEU A 564 21.12 -12.10 -8.32
CA LEU A 564 22.23 -11.20 -8.73
C LEU A 564 23.03 -11.76 -9.91
N LEU A 565 23.04 -13.09 -10.06
CA LEU A 565 23.70 -13.82 -11.12
C LEU A 565 22.79 -14.98 -11.58
N PRO A 566 22.91 -15.43 -12.84
CA PRO A 566 22.23 -16.64 -13.30
C PRO A 566 22.57 -17.85 -12.40
N PRO A 567 21.58 -18.67 -12.02
CA PRO A 567 21.80 -19.80 -11.13
C PRO A 567 22.57 -20.93 -11.83
N ILE A 568 23.38 -21.65 -11.06
CA ILE A 568 24.19 -22.77 -11.54
C ILE A 568 23.62 -24.07 -10.96
N TYR A 569 23.02 -24.88 -11.83
CA TYR A 569 22.51 -26.21 -11.52
C TYR A 569 23.28 -27.27 -12.32
N GLU A 570 23.41 -28.48 -11.77
CA GLU A 570 24.14 -29.61 -12.36
C GLU A 570 23.58 -30.01 -13.73
N ASN A 571 22.26 -29.97 -13.88
CA ASN A 571 21.55 -30.21 -15.13
C ASN A 571 21.17 -28.91 -15.87
N GLY A 572 21.64 -27.77 -15.38
CA GLY A 572 21.38 -26.45 -15.94
C GLY A 572 20.08 -25.78 -15.49
N PHE A 573 19.21 -26.43 -14.70
CA PHE A 573 17.91 -25.82 -14.36
C PHE A 573 17.37 -26.11 -12.96
N SER A 574 17.65 -27.25 -12.34
CA SER A 574 17.05 -27.58 -11.04
C SER A 574 17.94 -28.46 -10.17
N THR A 575 18.60 -29.46 -10.75
CA THR A 575 19.40 -30.42 -10.00
C THR A 575 20.58 -29.71 -9.33
N PRO A 576 20.71 -29.76 -7.99
CA PRO A 576 21.82 -29.13 -7.28
C PRO A 576 23.18 -29.65 -7.76
N VAL A 577 24.19 -28.78 -7.74
CA VAL A 577 25.58 -29.17 -7.99
C VAL A 577 26.06 -30.16 -6.93
N GLY A 578 26.55 -31.32 -7.37
CA GLY A 578 26.98 -32.42 -6.50
C GLY A 578 25.93 -33.50 -6.27
N TRP A 579 24.87 -33.53 -7.09
CA TRP A 579 23.83 -34.54 -7.04
C TRP A 579 24.32 -35.88 -7.58
N GLU A 580 25.02 -35.89 -8.73
CA GLU A 580 25.65 -37.07 -9.27
C GLU A 580 27.00 -37.35 -8.59
N ARG A 581 27.10 -38.49 -7.90
CA ARG A 581 28.33 -38.87 -7.18
C ARG A 581 29.47 -39.12 -8.17
N GLY A 582 30.60 -38.44 -7.96
CA GLY A 582 31.82 -38.61 -8.76
C GLY A 582 31.91 -37.70 -9.99
N ARG A 583 30.88 -36.90 -10.29
CA ARG A 583 30.92 -35.90 -11.36
C ARG A 583 31.98 -34.83 -11.09
N LEU A 584 32.75 -34.50 -12.12
CA LEU A 584 33.79 -33.47 -12.07
C LEU A 584 33.24 -32.11 -12.53
N TYR A 585 33.70 -31.06 -11.87
CA TYR A 585 33.34 -29.68 -12.09
C TYR A 585 34.63 -28.89 -12.31
N TYR A 586 34.84 -28.40 -13.53
CA TYR A 586 36.10 -27.77 -13.93
C TYR A 586 37.33 -28.65 -13.64
N GLY A 587 37.20 -29.97 -13.83
CA GLY A 587 38.27 -30.95 -13.60
C GLY A 587 38.40 -31.46 -12.16
N TYR A 588 37.58 -30.99 -11.21
CA TYR A 588 37.67 -31.39 -9.80
C TYR A 588 36.34 -31.93 -9.26
N PRO A 589 36.35 -32.95 -8.37
CA PRO A 589 35.14 -33.37 -7.68
C PRO A 589 34.66 -32.27 -6.73
N LYS A 590 33.34 -32.11 -6.58
CA LYS A 590 32.80 -31.20 -5.56
C LYS A 590 33.05 -31.77 -4.17
N PRO A 591 33.60 -30.97 -3.24
CA PRO A 591 33.89 -31.44 -1.89
C PRO A 591 32.58 -31.70 -1.13
N ASN A 592 32.56 -32.78 -0.36
CA ASN A 592 31.46 -33.05 0.57
C ASN A 592 31.44 -31.95 1.64
N PRO A 593 30.29 -31.29 1.91
CA PRO A 593 30.19 -30.27 2.95
C PRO A 593 30.63 -30.74 4.34
N ARG A 594 30.49 -32.03 4.64
CA ARG A 594 30.79 -32.65 5.94
C ARG A 594 32.11 -33.41 6.00
N ASP A 595 32.50 -34.17 4.96
CA ASP A 595 33.49 -35.24 5.15
C ASP A 595 34.64 -35.46 4.13
N VAL A 596 35.57 -36.29 4.60
CA VAL A 596 36.99 -36.55 4.30
C VAL A 596 37.25 -37.38 3.03
N HIS A 597 37.89 -36.76 2.04
CA HIS A 597 38.89 -37.43 1.19
C HIS A 597 40.13 -36.53 1.10
N ILE A 598 41.31 -37.13 0.89
CA ILE A 598 42.68 -36.70 1.24
C ILE A 598 43.09 -35.25 0.82
N LEU A 599 42.28 -34.51 0.07
CA LEU A 599 42.64 -33.18 -0.44
C LEU A 599 41.65 -32.05 -0.13
N PHE A 600 40.40 -32.31 0.29
CA PHE A 600 39.42 -31.22 0.50
C PHE A 600 38.41 -31.54 1.61
N GLN A 601 38.52 -30.83 2.72
CA GLN A 601 37.60 -30.88 3.87
C GLN A 601 37.02 -29.47 4.07
N VAL A 602 35.70 -29.31 4.18
CA VAL A 602 35.10 -27.97 4.42
C VAL A 602 34.75 -27.79 5.90
N SER A 603 33.71 -28.46 6.43
CA SER A 603 33.31 -28.26 7.83
C SER A 603 34.35 -28.78 8.84
N ARG A 604 34.90 -30.00 8.65
CA ARG A 604 35.81 -30.62 9.62
C ARG A 604 37.23 -30.04 9.66
N LEU A 605 37.72 -29.47 8.55
CA LEU A 605 39.08 -28.91 8.50
C LEU A 605 39.10 -27.40 8.64
N LEU A 606 38.16 -26.71 8.00
CA LEU A 606 38.19 -25.25 7.92
C LEU A 606 37.36 -24.60 9.03
N VAL A 607 36.32 -25.27 9.54
CA VAL A 607 35.36 -24.67 10.49
C VAL A 607 35.47 -25.25 11.90
N ALA A 608 35.74 -26.55 12.05
CA ALA A 608 35.79 -27.19 13.36
C ALA A 608 36.96 -26.68 14.21
N THR A 609 36.68 -26.42 15.49
CA THR A 609 37.68 -25.99 16.48
C THR A 609 37.35 -26.60 17.84
N GLU A 610 38.38 -26.94 18.62
CA GLU A 610 38.24 -27.40 20.00
C GLU A 610 38.21 -26.23 21.00
N THR A 611 38.68 -25.06 20.59
CA THR A 611 38.77 -23.86 21.42
C THR A 611 37.87 -22.75 20.89
N VAL A 612 37.19 -22.08 21.80
CA VAL A 612 36.48 -20.83 21.50
C VAL A 612 37.39 -19.67 21.87
N THR A 613 37.59 -18.75 20.93
CA THR A 613 38.31 -17.50 21.21
C THR A 613 37.27 -16.42 21.51
N PRO A 614 37.15 -15.94 22.76
CA PRO A 614 36.20 -14.89 23.09
C PRO A 614 36.56 -13.61 22.33
N HIS A 615 35.53 -12.93 21.86
CA HIS A 615 35.72 -11.65 21.21
C HIS A 615 35.88 -10.55 22.27
N SER A 616 36.94 -9.74 22.20
CA SER A 616 37.30 -8.80 23.29
C SER A 616 36.42 -7.54 23.35
N TYR A 617 35.71 -7.21 22.27
CA TYR A 617 34.89 -5.99 22.16
C TYR A 617 33.48 -6.20 21.61
N LEU A 618 33.08 -7.44 21.30
CA LEU A 618 31.72 -7.74 20.83
C LEU A 618 30.99 -8.54 21.89
N THR A 619 29.74 -8.19 22.13
CA THR A 619 28.88 -8.92 23.05
C THR A 619 28.11 -10.01 22.29
N ALA A 620 27.58 -10.99 23.02
CA ALA A 620 26.68 -12.00 22.44
C ALA A 620 25.42 -11.38 21.80
N MET A 621 25.08 -10.12 22.14
CA MET A 621 23.97 -9.39 21.53
C MET A 621 24.20 -9.11 20.04
N VAL A 622 25.45 -8.96 19.58
CA VAL A 622 25.73 -8.74 18.16
C VAL A 622 25.31 -9.95 17.32
N MET A 623 25.60 -11.17 17.81
CA MET A 623 25.10 -12.39 17.20
C MET A 623 23.58 -12.47 17.26
N GLN A 624 23.02 -12.22 18.45
CA GLN A 624 21.59 -12.37 18.69
C GLN A 624 20.73 -11.40 17.87
N TRP A 625 21.19 -10.14 17.72
CA TRP A 625 20.55 -9.13 16.90
C TRP A 625 20.60 -9.50 15.42
N GLY A 626 21.74 -10.01 14.94
CA GLY A 626 21.88 -10.47 13.55
C GLY A 626 20.88 -11.58 13.21
N GLN A 627 20.68 -12.56 14.10
CA GLN A 627 19.66 -13.59 13.92
C GLN A 627 18.24 -13.01 13.95
N PHE A 628 17.96 -12.09 14.87
CA PHE A 628 16.64 -11.44 14.97
C PHE A 628 16.31 -10.62 13.70
N VAL A 629 17.29 -9.93 13.12
CA VAL A 629 17.16 -9.19 11.86
C VAL A 629 17.02 -10.13 10.65
N ASP A 630 17.74 -11.25 10.60
CA ASP A 630 17.57 -12.24 9.53
C ASP A 630 16.11 -12.71 9.47
N HIS A 631 15.50 -12.90 10.64
CA HIS A 631 14.12 -13.36 10.77
C HIS A 631 13.08 -12.28 10.44
N ASP A 632 13.50 -11.04 10.21
CA ASP A 632 12.66 -9.95 9.70
C ASP A 632 12.80 -9.76 8.18
N LEU A 633 13.81 -10.37 7.55
CA LEU A 633 14.16 -10.15 6.14
C LEU A 633 13.98 -11.40 5.28
N THR A 634 14.31 -12.58 5.82
CA THR A 634 14.41 -13.80 5.03
C THR A 634 13.85 -15.02 5.76
N HIS A 635 12.99 -15.76 5.07
CA HIS A 635 12.61 -17.12 5.42
C HIS A 635 12.34 -17.90 4.15
N THR A 636 13.16 -18.91 3.87
CA THR A 636 12.93 -19.77 2.70
C THR A 636 12.02 -20.93 3.07
N ALA A 637 10.93 -21.12 2.32
CA ALA A 637 10.06 -22.28 2.48
C ALA A 637 10.84 -23.59 2.24
N MET A 638 10.58 -24.61 3.06
CA MET A 638 11.00 -25.97 2.77
C MET A 638 10.03 -26.62 1.77
N ALA A 639 10.51 -27.56 0.97
CA ALA A 639 9.62 -28.34 0.11
C ALA A 639 8.73 -29.25 0.99
N LEU A 640 7.43 -29.31 0.70
CA LEU A 640 6.48 -30.16 1.44
C LEU A 640 6.55 -31.64 1.07
N SER A 641 7.29 -31.97 0.01
CA SER A 641 7.48 -33.33 -0.51
C SER A 641 8.03 -34.36 0.48
N ARG A 642 8.32 -33.96 1.73
CA ARG A 642 8.28 -34.86 2.90
C ARG A 642 6.99 -35.67 3.02
N GLN A 643 5.88 -35.22 2.44
CA GLN A 643 4.56 -35.76 2.76
C GLN A 643 3.82 -36.36 1.57
N SER A 644 4.31 -36.33 0.33
CA SER A 644 3.39 -36.21 -0.83
C SER A 644 3.44 -37.26 -1.94
N TYR A 645 4.33 -38.25 -1.93
CA TYR A 645 4.35 -39.24 -3.02
C TYR A 645 4.45 -40.67 -2.51
N SER A 646 3.78 -41.61 -3.19
CA SER A 646 4.05 -43.05 -3.06
C SER A 646 5.51 -43.39 -3.47
N SER A 647 6.23 -42.46 -4.10
CA SER A 647 7.65 -42.52 -4.49
C SER A 647 8.57 -41.50 -3.80
N GLY A 648 8.07 -40.68 -2.87
CA GLY A 648 8.85 -39.61 -2.22
C GLY A 648 9.74 -40.15 -1.11
N ALA A 649 11.00 -39.72 -1.06
CA ALA A 649 11.94 -40.20 -0.05
C ALA A 649 11.74 -39.48 1.28
N ILE A 650 11.77 -40.23 2.39
CA ILE A 650 11.84 -39.65 3.72
C ILE A 650 13.32 -39.38 4.01
N CYS A 651 13.72 -38.12 4.13
CA CYS A 651 15.13 -37.75 4.15
C CYS A 651 15.88 -38.26 5.40
N ASN A 652 15.19 -38.54 6.50
CA ASN A 652 15.80 -39.24 7.64
C ASN A 652 15.91 -40.78 7.46
N ARG A 653 15.44 -41.35 6.33
CA ARG A 653 15.43 -42.79 6.02
C ARG A 653 16.20 -43.18 4.76
N THR A 654 16.97 -42.29 4.16
CA THR A 654 17.77 -42.57 2.98
C THR A 654 19.05 -41.76 3.01
N CYS A 655 20.10 -42.19 2.31
CA CYS A 655 21.25 -41.33 1.95
C CYS A 655 21.40 -41.16 0.44
N GLU A 656 20.42 -41.65 -0.32
CA GLU A 656 20.35 -41.45 -1.75
C GLU A 656 19.73 -40.09 -2.06
N ASN A 657 20.24 -39.45 -3.10
CA ASN A 657 19.71 -38.20 -3.61
C ASN A 657 18.42 -38.49 -4.36
N LEU A 658 17.30 -38.12 -3.77
CA LEU A 658 15.94 -38.42 -4.22
C LEU A 658 15.09 -37.23 -3.82
N ASP A 659 14.22 -36.71 -4.68
CA ASP A 659 13.44 -35.53 -4.29
C ASP A 659 12.53 -35.77 -3.06
N PRO A 660 12.51 -34.85 -2.08
CA PRO A 660 13.28 -33.59 -1.95
C PRO A 660 14.64 -33.70 -1.24
N CYS A 661 15.07 -34.91 -0.88
CA CYS A 661 16.27 -35.21 -0.12
C CYS A 661 17.55 -34.96 -0.91
N PHE A 662 18.43 -34.16 -0.30
CA PHE A 662 19.80 -33.97 -0.75
C PHE A 662 20.75 -34.09 0.44
N ASN A 663 20.68 -35.26 1.08
CA ASN A 663 21.36 -35.54 2.34
C ASN A 663 22.88 -35.45 2.23
N ILE A 664 23.52 -35.04 3.31
CA ILE A 664 24.97 -34.85 3.37
C ILE A 664 25.61 -36.15 3.87
N PRO A 665 26.33 -36.92 3.03
CA PRO A 665 26.87 -38.21 3.44
C PRO A 665 27.97 -38.06 4.50
N LEU A 666 28.00 -39.01 5.44
CA LEU A 666 29.04 -39.14 6.47
C LEU A 666 30.04 -40.21 6.03
N SER A 667 31.33 -39.90 6.15
CA SER A 667 32.45 -40.84 6.02
C SER A 667 32.44 -41.81 7.21
N PRO A 668 32.91 -43.05 7.04
CA PRO A 668 33.02 -44.02 8.13
C PRO A 668 33.77 -43.53 9.38
N ASN A 669 34.68 -42.56 9.22
CA ASN A 669 35.49 -41.98 10.30
C ASN A 669 34.88 -40.69 10.88
N ASP A 670 33.62 -40.35 10.58
CA ASP A 670 32.96 -39.20 11.20
C ASP A 670 32.65 -39.49 12.67
N PRO A 671 33.06 -38.63 13.62
CA PRO A 671 32.73 -38.80 15.03
C PRO A 671 31.24 -38.93 15.32
N LYS A 672 30.34 -38.32 14.50
CA LYS A 672 28.88 -38.45 14.66
C LYS A 672 28.36 -39.87 14.46
N LEU A 673 29.11 -40.74 13.76
CA LEU A 673 28.75 -42.16 13.64
C LEU A 673 29.10 -42.97 14.90
N HIS A 674 29.99 -42.44 15.75
CA HIS A 674 30.56 -43.12 16.92
C HIS A 674 30.03 -42.59 18.26
N THR A 675 29.09 -41.63 18.27
CA THR A 675 28.51 -41.01 19.49
C THR A 675 27.46 -41.88 20.21
N GLY A 676 27.36 -43.19 19.92
CA GLY A 676 26.33 -44.08 20.50
C GLY A 676 24.90 -43.87 19.95
N LEU A 677 24.69 -42.83 19.14
CA LEU A 677 23.50 -42.64 18.32
C LEU A 677 23.60 -43.61 17.13
N LYS A 678 22.84 -44.72 17.13
CA LYS A 678 22.68 -45.54 15.93
C LYS A 678 21.92 -44.74 14.88
N LEU A 679 22.63 -43.90 14.12
CA LEU A 679 22.11 -43.36 12.88
C LEU A 679 21.87 -44.55 11.96
N LYS A 680 20.58 -44.89 11.74
CA LYS A 680 20.17 -45.97 10.84
C LYS A 680 20.73 -45.78 9.41
N TYR A 681 21.08 -44.55 9.06
CA TYR A 681 21.61 -44.14 7.76
C TYR A 681 22.82 -43.20 7.96
N PRO A 682 23.97 -43.43 7.29
CA PRO A 682 25.21 -42.67 7.51
C PRO A 682 25.22 -41.33 6.74
N CYS A 683 24.25 -40.46 7.02
CA CYS A 683 24.17 -39.12 6.43
C CYS A 683 23.44 -38.15 7.38
N ILE A 684 23.68 -36.85 7.17
CA ILE A 684 22.93 -35.76 7.80
C ILE A 684 21.72 -35.45 6.93
N GLU A 685 20.54 -35.45 7.54
CA GLU A 685 19.29 -35.06 6.89
C GLU A 685 19.38 -33.63 6.35
N PHE A 686 19.11 -33.46 5.05
CA PHE A 686 19.06 -32.19 4.37
C PHE A 686 18.03 -32.22 3.24
N GLU A 687 17.23 -31.16 3.17
CA GLU A 687 16.11 -31.06 2.26
C GLU A 687 16.23 -29.84 1.38
N ARG A 688 15.84 -30.01 0.12
CA ARG A 688 15.79 -28.90 -0.82
C ARG A 688 14.68 -27.92 -0.41
N SER A 689 14.98 -26.64 -0.52
CA SER A 689 13.99 -25.56 -0.39
C SER A 689 12.86 -25.73 -1.41
N GLY A 690 11.66 -25.28 -1.05
CA GLY A 690 10.52 -25.19 -1.94
C GLY A 690 10.84 -24.32 -3.16
N ALA A 691 10.30 -24.71 -4.32
CA ALA A 691 10.42 -23.91 -5.54
C ALA A 691 9.25 -22.95 -5.69
N VAL A 692 9.50 -21.82 -6.34
CA VAL A 692 8.43 -20.96 -6.87
C VAL A 692 7.67 -21.73 -7.96
N CYS A 693 6.34 -21.56 -8.00
CA CYS A 693 5.48 -22.06 -9.07
C CYS A 693 6.03 -21.72 -10.48
N GLY A 694 6.16 -22.73 -11.35
CA GLY A 694 6.65 -22.57 -12.73
C GLY A 694 8.17 -22.49 -12.89
N SER A 695 8.94 -22.62 -11.79
CA SER A 695 10.40 -22.58 -11.79
C SER A 695 11.01 -23.98 -11.66
N GLY A 696 12.20 -24.19 -12.22
CA GLY A 696 12.98 -25.42 -12.01
C GLY A 696 12.55 -26.60 -12.86
N GLU A 697 12.00 -26.31 -14.02
CA GLU A 697 11.50 -27.30 -14.97
C GLU A 697 12.20 -27.09 -16.32
N THR A 698 12.73 -28.18 -16.89
CA THR A 698 12.74 -28.30 -18.35
C THR A 698 11.29 -28.53 -18.71
N SER A 699 10.60 -27.49 -19.13
CA SER A 699 9.22 -27.72 -19.50
C SER A 699 9.24 -28.54 -20.77
N VAL A 700 8.89 -29.81 -20.60
CA VAL A 700 8.42 -30.68 -21.68
C VAL A 700 7.30 -29.94 -22.42
N ILE A 701 6.55 -29.06 -21.76
CA ILE A 701 5.34 -28.42 -22.27
C ILE A 701 5.62 -27.05 -22.95
N PHE A 702 6.68 -26.34 -22.57
CA PHE A 702 7.01 -25.00 -23.11
C PHE A 702 8.29 -24.99 -23.95
N GLN A 703 8.99 -26.13 -24.04
CA GLN A 703 10.34 -26.24 -24.62
C GLN A 703 11.28 -25.08 -24.24
N ARG A 704 11.14 -24.61 -23.00
CA ARG A 704 12.02 -23.62 -22.36
C ARG A 704 12.47 -24.16 -21.03
N VAL A 705 13.71 -23.84 -20.70
CA VAL A 705 14.33 -24.18 -19.42
C VAL A 705 14.06 -23.02 -18.47
N THR A 706 13.24 -23.23 -17.43
CA THR A 706 13.12 -22.27 -16.33
C THR A 706 14.00 -22.73 -15.18
N TYR A 707 14.86 -21.83 -14.69
CA TYR A 707 15.69 -22.15 -13.53
C TYR A 707 14.83 -22.31 -12.28
N ARG A 708 15.24 -23.17 -11.36
CA ARG A 708 14.58 -23.34 -10.07
C ARG A 708 14.84 -22.11 -9.22
N ASP A 709 13.78 -21.46 -8.77
CA ASP A 709 13.89 -20.34 -7.83
C ASP A 709 13.26 -20.67 -6.49
N GLN A 710 13.81 -20.06 -5.45
CA GLN A 710 13.38 -20.23 -4.07
C GLN A 710 12.57 -19.00 -3.66
N MET A 711 11.56 -19.21 -2.84
CA MET A 711 10.65 -18.17 -2.38
C MET A 711 11.05 -17.63 -1.02
N ASN A 712 10.96 -16.31 -0.83
CA ASN A 712 10.95 -15.70 0.48
C ASN A 712 9.51 -15.66 0.99
N ILE A 713 9.20 -16.29 2.12
CA ILE A 713 7.82 -16.34 2.65
C ILE A 713 7.48 -15.21 3.62
N ILE A 714 8.45 -14.35 3.92
CA ILE A 714 8.25 -13.13 4.71
C ILE A 714 8.60 -11.90 3.89
N THR A 715 8.25 -10.71 4.37
CA THR A 715 8.53 -9.46 3.67
C THR A 715 10.05 -9.25 3.56
N SER A 716 10.51 -8.56 2.53
CA SER A 716 11.94 -8.22 2.37
C SER A 716 12.35 -6.98 3.17
N TYR A 717 11.40 -6.38 3.89
CA TYR A 717 11.56 -5.10 4.54
C TYR A 717 11.91 -5.27 6.01
N LEU A 718 12.82 -4.45 6.53
CA LEU A 718 13.03 -4.35 7.97
C LEU A 718 11.86 -3.57 8.60
N ASP A 719 10.75 -4.24 8.90
CA ASP A 719 9.49 -3.64 9.32
C ASP A 719 8.89 -4.23 10.62
N GLY A 720 9.61 -5.16 11.24
CA GLY A 720 9.16 -5.85 12.44
C GLY A 720 8.17 -6.98 12.17
N SER A 721 8.04 -7.48 10.94
CA SER A 721 7.33 -8.73 10.60
C SER A 721 7.73 -9.91 11.51
N VAL A 722 8.97 -9.93 12.02
CA VAL A 722 9.44 -10.88 13.05
C VAL A 722 8.61 -10.86 14.36
N ILE A 723 7.95 -9.74 14.64
CA ILE A 723 7.02 -9.52 15.77
C ILE A 723 5.55 -9.59 15.32
N TYR A 724 5.23 -9.00 14.16
CA TYR A 724 3.86 -8.72 13.73
C TYR A 724 3.28 -9.70 12.70
N GLY A 725 4.09 -10.62 12.17
CA GLY A 725 3.70 -11.52 11.09
C GLY A 725 3.85 -10.88 9.72
N SER A 726 3.86 -11.73 8.68
CA SER A 726 3.95 -11.32 7.27
C SER A 726 2.62 -11.44 6.52
N THR A 727 1.52 -11.72 7.23
CA THR A 727 0.15 -11.77 6.71
C THR A 727 -0.82 -11.17 7.71
N GLU A 728 -1.97 -10.68 7.22
CA GLU A 728 -3.00 -10.10 8.08
C GLU A 728 -3.58 -11.12 9.09
N VAL A 729 -3.70 -12.39 8.67
CA VAL A 729 -4.17 -13.48 9.53
C VAL A 729 -3.24 -13.67 10.72
N GLN A 730 -1.93 -13.78 10.48
CA GLN A 730 -0.92 -13.90 11.54
C GLN A 730 -0.95 -12.69 12.47
N ALA A 731 -1.04 -11.48 11.91
CA ALA A 731 -1.09 -10.26 12.69
C ALA A 731 -2.32 -10.22 13.63
N LEU A 732 -3.49 -10.66 13.17
CA LEU A 732 -4.71 -10.71 13.99
C LEU A 732 -4.60 -11.75 15.12
N GLU A 733 -3.98 -12.91 14.88
CA GLU A 733 -3.77 -13.96 15.91
C GLU A 733 -2.85 -13.51 17.06
N LEU A 734 -1.92 -12.60 16.76
CA LEU A 734 -0.93 -12.06 17.70
C LEU A 734 -1.47 -10.90 18.55
N ARG A 735 -2.65 -10.36 18.20
CA ARG A 735 -3.23 -9.17 18.83
C ARG A 735 -4.20 -9.52 19.94
N ASP A 736 -4.29 -8.64 20.93
CA ASP A 736 -5.44 -8.60 21.83
C ASP A 736 -6.57 -7.88 21.11
N LEU A 737 -7.50 -8.65 20.55
CA LEU A 737 -8.68 -8.14 19.86
C LEU A 737 -9.87 -7.90 20.81
N PHE A 738 -9.73 -8.24 22.10
CA PHE A 738 -10.80 -8.09 23.08
C PHE A 738 -10.78 -6.72 23.76
N SER A 739 -9.60 -6.12 23.91
CA SER A 739 -9.45 -4.74 24.38
C SER A 739 -9.31 -3.78 23.21
N ASP A 740 -9.93 -2.60 23.31
CA ASP A 740 -9.75 -1.51 22.34
C ASP A 740 -8.46 -0.70 22.65
N HIS A 741 -7.41 -1.37 23.12
CA HIS A 741 -6.18 -0.74 23.61
C HIS A 741 -4.98 -0.95 22.67
N GLY A 742 -5.15 -1.70 21.58
CA GLY A 742 -4.11 -1.91 20.58
C GLY A 742 -2.91 -2.72 21.08
N LEU A 743 -3.13 -3.65 22.01
CA LEU A 743 -2.07 -4.46 22.61
C LEU A 743 -1.79 -5.73 21.79
N MET A 744 -0.57 -6.25 21.91
CA MET A 744 -0.25 -7.64 21.56
C MET A 744 -0.75 -8.57 22.66
N ARG A 745 -1.32 -9.71 22.26
CA ARG A 745 -1.82 -10.74 23.19
C ARG A 745 -0.67 -11.41 23.93
N PHE A 746 -0.91 -11.79 25.18
CA PHE A 746 -0.05 -12.66 25.98
C PHE A 746 -0.93 -13.63 26.79
N ASP A 747 -0.44 -14.84 27.05
CA ASP A 747 -1.22 -15.86 27.78
C ASP A 747 -0.76 -16.00 29.24
N ILE A 748 0.52 -15.71 29.55
CA ILE A 748 1.10 -15.81 30.89
C ILE A 748 1.97 -14.61 31.23
N VAL A 749 2.11 -14.35 32.54
CA VAL A 749 3.00 -13.33 33.09
C VAL A 749 4.04 -13.96 34.01
N SER A 750 5.21 -13.35 34.11
CA SER A 750 6.26 -13.76 35.04
C SER A 750 5.87 -13.45 36.49
N THR A 751 6.65 -13.97 37.45
CA THR A 751 6.53 -13.61 38.88
C THR A 751 6.67 -12.11 39.14
N ALA A 752 7.38 -11.39 38.26
CA ALA A 752 7.52 -9.94 38.28
C ALA A 752 6.43 -9.21 37.47
N GLN A 753 5.31 -9.88 37.16
CA GLN A 753 4.17 -9.33 36.42
C GLN A 753 4.52 -8.81 35.02
N LYS A 754 5.50 -9.42 34.34
CA LYS A 754 5.86 -9.08 32.96
C LYS A 754 5.33 -10.13 31.98
N PRO A 755 4.68 -9.75 30.86
CA PRO A 755 4.08 -10.71 29.93
C PRO A 755 5.15 -11.55 29.22
N TYR A 756 4.82 -12.79 28.89
CA TYR A 756 5.54 -13.59 27.90
C TYR A 756 4.76 -13.62 26.58
N LEU A 757 5.38 -14.15 25.53
CA LEU A 757 4.69 -14.43 24.28
C LEU A 757 3.46 -15.33 24.52
N PRO A 758 2.40 -15.22 23.70
CA PRO A 758 1.27 -16.14 23.74
C PRO A 758 1.71 -17.55 23.34
N PHE A 759 0.95 -18.57 23.73
CA PHE A 759 1.19 -19.94 23.30
C PHE A 759 0.54 -20.22 21.95
N GLU A 760 1.25 -21.02 21.14
CA GLU A 760 0.72 -21.66 19.96
C GLU A 760 -0.37 -22.68 20.33
N ARG A 761 -1.54 -22.58 19.70
CA ARG A 761 -2.73 -23.37 20.04
C ARG A 761 -3.04 -24.45 18.99
N ASP A 762 -2.70 -24.19 17.73
CA ASP A 762 -3.24 -24.92 16.57
C ASP A 762 -2.15 -25.64 15.74
N SER A 763 -0.87 -25.38 16.00
CA SER A 763 0.24 -26.11 15.37
C SER A 763 0.67 -27.35 16.16
N ASP A 764 1.08 -28.40 15.43
CA ASP A 764 1.83 -29.57 15.94
C ASP A 764 3.28 -29.20 16.37
N MET A 765 3.55 -27.91 16.70
CA MET A 765 4.85 -27.45 17.21
C MET A 765 5.06 -27.99 18.62
N ASP A 766 5.97 -28.94 18.78
CA ASP A 766 6.22 -29.53 20.08
C ASP A 766 7.46 -28.95 20.77
N CYS A 767 7.26 -27.93 21.61
CA CYS A 767 8.29 -27.43 22.52
C CYS A 767 8.55 -28.34 23.73
N LYS A 768 7.80 -29.44 23.87
CA LYS A 768 7.92 -30.32 25.02
C LYS A 768 9.18 -31.12 24.94
N ARG A 769 10.18 -30.81 25.78
CA ARG A 769 11.35 -31.67 25.86
C ARG A 769 11.01 -33.03 26.50
N ASN A 770 10.77 -34.04 25.65
CA ASN A 770 10.47 -35.43 26.01
C ASN A 770 9.03 -35.62 26.55
N PHE A 771 8.31 -36.68 26.15
CA PHE A 771 6.98 -37.01 26.73
C PHE A 771 7.06 -37.46 28.20
N SER A 772 8.24 -37.48 28.81
CA SER A 772 8.38 -37.59 30.26
C SER A 772 7.77 -36.35 30.92
N GLN A 773 7.10 -36.53 32.06
CA GLN A 773 6.26 -35.56 32.79
C GLN A 773 6.92 -34.20 33.18
N GLU A 774 8.10 -33.86 32.66
CA GLU A 774 8.95 -32.77 33.16
C GLU A 774 8.76 -31.41 32.47
N ASN A 775 8.10 -31.29 31.31
CA ASN A 775 7.86 -29.98 30.70
C ASN A 775 6.45 -29.82 30.07
N PRO A 776 5.50 -29.15 30.77
CA PRO A 776 4.14 -28.92 30.28
C PRO A 776 4.01 -27.71 29.33
N ILE A 777 5.10 -27.00 29.00
CA ILE A 777 5.04 -25.69 28.32
C ILE A 777 5.01 -25.86 26.79
N ARG A 778 4.01 -25.24 26.14
CA ARG A 778 3.85 -25.20 24.67
C ARG A 778 4.82 -24.19 24.03
N CYS A 779 4.99 -24.25 22.71
CA CYS A 779 5.75 -23.23 21.98
C CYS A 779 5.09 -21.86 22.06
N PHE A 780 5.92 -20.83 22.02
CA PHE A 780 5.46 -19.46 21.90
C PHE A 780 5.07 -19.14 20.46
N LEU A 781 4.01 -18.37 20.31
CA LEU A 781 3.55 -17.80 19.05
C LEU A 781 4.15 -16.39 18.90
N ALA A 782 4.69 -16.10 17.72
CA ALA A 782 5.31 -14.82 17.35
C ALA A 782 5.12 -14.55 15.84
N GLY A 783 5.53 -13.37 15.37
CA GLY A 783 5.47 -13.01 13.94
C GLY A 783 6.34 -13.89 13.03
N ASP A 784 7.47 -14.39 13.54
CA ASP A 784 8.28 -15.42 12.90
C ASP A 784 8.28 -16.72 13.73
N LEU A 785 8.15 -17.85 13.03
CA LEU A 785 7.98 -19.18 13.63
C LEU A 785 9.22 -19.66 14.39
N ARG A 786 10.39 -19.15 14.02
CA ARG A 786 11.68 -19.56 14.58
C ARG A 786 11.94 -18.86 15.91
N ALA A 787 11.00 -18.09 16.46
CA ALA A 787 11.11 -17.45 17.77
C ALA A 787 11.48 -18.42 18.91
N ASN A 788 11.20 -19.72 18.75
CA ASN A 788 11.50 -20.78 19.71
C ASN A 788 12.82 -21.52 19.44
N GLU A 789 13.57 -21.18 18.39
CA GLU A 789 14.80 -21.90 17.98
C GLU A 789 15.84 -21.95 19.10
N GLN A 790 15.94 -20.87 19.88
CA GLN A 790 16.81 -20.79 21.04
C GLN A 790 16.36 -19.67 22.00
N LEU A 791 16.67 -19.81 23.30
CA LEU A 791 16.14 -18.96 24.38
C LEU A 791 16.52 -17.47 24.29
N GLY A 792 17.69 -17.14 23.77
CA GLY A 792 18.10 -15.76 23.49
C GLY A 792 17.22 -15.09 22.44
N LEU A 793 16.85 -15.82 21.38
CA LEU A 793 15.92 -15.33 20.36
C LEU A 793 14.52 -15.16 20.95
N THR A 794 14.01 -16.16 21.68
CA THR A 794 12.73 -16.05 22.40
C THR A 794 12.70 -14.84 23.34
N SER A 795 13.84 -14.55 23.99
CA SER A 795 13.99 -13.37 24.85
C SER A 795 13.90 -12.06 24.06
N MET A 796 14.47 -11.99 22.86
CA MET A 796 14.34 -10.82 21.96
C MET A 796 12.89 -10.61 21.51
N HIS A 797 12.20 -11.66 21.04
CA HIS A 797 10.78 -11.56 20.69
C HIS A 797 9.92 -11.11 21.88
N THR A 798 10.17 -11.67 23.06
CA THR A 798 9.47 -11.27 24.30
C THR A 798 9.75 -9.82 24.69
N LEU A 799 11.00 -9.35 24.50
CA LEU A 799 11.38 -7.96 24.76
C LEU A 799 10.59 -7.00 23.87
N PHE A 800 10.51 -7.27 22.58
CA PHE A 800 9.80 -6.39 21.65
C PHE A 800 8.27 -6.48 21.76
N LEU A 801 7.70 -7.62 22.14
CA LEU A 801 6.29 -7.69 22.55
C LEU A 801 6.01 -6.76 23.73
N ARG A 802 6.89 -6.79 24.74
CA ARG A 802 6.75 -5.90 25.92
C ARG A 802 6.90 -4.44 25.52
N GLU A 803 7.83 -4.14 24.62
CA GLU A 803 8.06 -2.78 24.16
C GLU A 803 6.86 -2.24 23.37
N HIS A 804 6.26 -3.07 22.49
CA HIS A 804 5.00 -2.73 21.84
C HIS A 804 3.91 -2.39 22.87
N ASN A 805 3.66 -3.28 23.83
CA ASN A 805 2.61 -3.06 24.84
C ASN A 805 2.91 -1.84 25.73
N ARG A 806 4.18 -1.56 26.01
CA ARG A 806 4.59 -0.36 26.75
C ARG A 806 4.31 0.91 25.95
N ILE A 807 4.60 0.92 24.64
CA ILE A 807 4.34 2.05 23.74
C ILE A 807 2.82 2.24 23.58
N ALA A 808 2.08 1.17 23.30
CA ALA A 808 0.62 1.20 23.15
C ALA A 808 -0.08 1.75 24.41
N ALA A 809 0.32 1.29 25.60
CA ALA A 809 -0.21 1.84 26.86
C ALA A 809 0.07 3.34 27.02
N LYS A 810 1.26 3.81 26.62
CA LYS A 810 1.59 5.24 26.66
C LYS A 810 0.83 6.05 25.62
N LEU A 811 0.60 5.51 24.42
CA LEU A 811 -0.20 6.15 23.39
C LEU A 811 -1.67 6.26 23.82
N LEU A 812 -2.22 5.23 24.47
CA LEU A 812 -3.56 5.23 25.03
C LEU A 812 -3.73 6.31 26.12
N GLU A 813 -2.76 6.43 27.04
CA GLU A 813 -2.76 7.48 28.07
C GLU A 813 -2.75 8.90 27.48
N GLN A 814 -2.03 9.10 26.37
CA GLN A 814 -1.87 10.42 25.75
C GLN A 814 -2.97 10.77 24.75
N ASN A 815 -3.61 9.77 24.12
CA ASN A 815 -4.55 9.95 23.03
C ASN A 815 -5.85 9.18 23.32
N VAL A 816 -6.61 9.66 24.30
CA VAL A 816 -7.82 9.00 24.84
C VAL A 816 -8.91 8.72 23.80
N ASN A 817 -8.89 9.43 22.66
CA ASN A 817 -9.87 9.26 21.57
C ASN A 817 -9.38 8.34 20.43
N TRP A 818 -8.19 7.75 20.53
CA TRP A 818 -7.71 6.81 19.52
C TRP A 818 -8.33 5.43 19.76
N ASP A 819 -8.79 4.80 18.68
CA ASP A 819 -9.20 3.39 18.71
C ASP A 819 -7.98 2.48 18.86
N GLY A 820 -8.20 1.25 19.34
CA GLY A 820 -7.15 0.27 19.58
C GLY A 820 -6.40 -0.10 18.30
N GLU A 821 -7.06 0.02 17.15
CA GLU A 821 -6.42 -0.19 15.86
C GLU A 821 -5.38 0.89 15.54
N THR A 822 -5.70 2.16 15.73
CA THR A 822 -4.75 3.27 15.54
C THR A 822 -3.57 3.14 16.49
N ILE A 823 -3.83 2.79 17.76
CA ILE A 823 -2.80 2.59 18.78
C ILE A 823 -1.86 1.44 18.40
N TYR A 824 -2.41 0.30 17.99
CA TYR A 824 -1.63 -0.86 17.54
C TYR A 824 -0.69 -0.49 16.41
N GLN A 825 -1.21 0.20 15.38
CA GLN A 825 -0.41 0.49 14.21
C GLN A 825 0.67 1.57 14.46
N GLU A 826 0.39 2.58 15.29
CA GLU A 826 1.41 3.55 15.70
C GLU A 826 2.50 2.90 16.57
N ALA A 827 2.13 2.00 17.48
CA ALA A 827 3.09 1.21 18.24
C ALA A 827 3.93 0.31 17.33
N ARG A 828 3.30 -0.37 16.35
CA ARG A 828 3.98 -1.17 15.31
C ARG A 828 4.99 -0.35 14.53
N LYS A 829 4.60 0.85 14.07
CA LYS A 829 5.47 1.78 13.34
C LYS A 829 6.68 2.20 14.16
N ILE A 830 6.49 2.58 15.43
CA ILE A 830 7.59 3.01 16.32
C ILE A 830 8.56 1.86 16.55
N VAL A 831 8.07 0.65 16.81
CA VAL A 831 8.92 -0.53 17.00
C VAL A 831 9.71 -0.86 15.73
N GLY A 832 9.09 -0.81 14.55
CA GLY A 832 9.80 -0.99 13.27
C GLY A 832 10.92 0.04 13.09
N ALA A 833 10.67 1.31 13.44
CA ALA A 833 11.70 2.36 13.42
C ALA A 833 12.84 2.13 14.43
N ILE A 834 12.54 1.60 15.63
CA ILE A 834 13.56 1.20 16.62
C ILE A 834 14.46 0.11 16.05
N ILE A 835 13.89 -0.91 15.40
CA ILE A 835 14.66 -2.00 14.78
C ILE A 835 15.56 -1.46 13.66
N GLN A 836 15.03 -0.60 12.79
CA GLN A 836 15.82 0.07 11.76
C GLN A 836 16.96 0.91 12.36
N HIS A 837 16.66 1.69 13.39
CA HIS A 837 17.65 2.53 14.06
C HIS A 837 18.81 1.72 14.63
N ILE A 838 18.52 0.69 15.43
CA ILE A 838 19.55 -0.18 16.02
C ILE A 838 20.36 -0.87 14.91
N THR A 839 19.68 -1.34 13.85
CA THR A 839 20.34 -2.08 12.76
C THR A 839 21.30 -1.20 11.97
N TYR A 840 20.88 -0.01 11.54
CA TYR A 840 21.70 0.85 10.68
C TYR A 840 22.71 1.69 11.46
N ASN A 841 22.39 2.14 12.68
CA ASN A 841 23.28 3.03 13.44
C ASN A 841 24.24 2.31 14.38
N GLU A 842 23.89 1.12 14.87
CA GLU A 842 24.71 0.39 15.85
C GLU A 842 25.27 -0.90 15.26
N TRP A 843 24.40 -1.75 14.72
CA TRP A 843 24.79 -3.12 14.35
C TRP A 843 25.59 -3.18 13.04
N LEU A 844 25.12 -2.56 11.95
CA LEU A 844 25.83 -2.57 10.66
C LEU A 844 27.23 -1.93 10.72
N PRO A 845 27.44 -0.77 11.38
CA PRO A 845 28.79 -0.21 11.56
C PRO A 845 29.71 -1.12 12.38
N THR A 846 29.14 -1.87 13.32
CA THR A 846 29.90 -2.85 14.13
C THR A 846 30.31 -4.07 13.29
N VAL A 847 29.45 -4.53 12.38
CA VAL A 847 29.69 -5.70 11.52
C VAL A 847 30.59 -5.38 10.32
N LEU A 848 30.31 -4.29 9.60
CA LEU A 848 31.02 -3.88 8.39
C LEU A 848 32.30 -3.10 8.70
N GLY A 849 32.43 -2.61 9.93
CA GLY A 849 33.41 -1.59 10.29
C GLY A 849 33.07 -0.22 9.70
N LYS A 850 33.67 0.83 10.25
CA LYS A 850 33.38 2.22 9.83
C LYS A 850 33.67 2.48 8.35
N VAL A 851 34.77 1.93 7.82
CA VAL A 851 35.14 2.10 6.40
C VAL A 851 34.17 1.35 5.50
N GLY A 852 33.90 0.07 5.79
CA GLY A 852 32.97 -0.73 5.00
C GLY A 852 31.54 -0.19 5.03
N TYR A 853 31.07 0.30 6.17
CA TYR A 853 29.76 0.95 6.27
C TYR A 853 29.69 2.20 5.39
N ASN A 854 30.69 3.09 5.45
CA ASN A 854 30.69 4.31 4.66
C ASN A 854 30.78 4.07 3.14
N GLU A 855 31.51 3.03 2.73
CA GLU A 855 31.67 2.69 1.30
C GLU A 855 30.46 1.95 0.72
N MET A 856 29.83 1.06 1.50
CA MET A 856 28.75 0.19 0.99
C MET A 856 27.34 0.70 1.31
N VAL A 857 27.13 1.35 2.45
CA VAL A 857 25.82 1.81 2.92
C VAL A 857 25.72 3.33 2.87
N GLY A 858 26.68 4.02 3.48
CA GLY A 858 26.76 5.48 3.50
C GLY A 858 25.60 6.15 4.24
N ASP A 859 25.47 7.45 4.01
CA ASP A 859 24.37 8.26 4.56
C ASP A 859 23.08 8.05 3.76
N TYR A 860 21.94 8.07 4.45
CA TYR A 860 20.64 7.92 3.82
C TYR A 860 20.25 9.18 3.04
N ASN A 861 20.02 9.04 1.73
CA ASN A 861 19.72 10.15 0.81
C ASN A 861 18.22 10.29 0.47
N GLY A 862 17.34 9.60 1.19
CA GLY A 862 15.91 9.57 0.90
C GLY A 862 15.45 8.29 0.19
N TYR A 863 14.13 8.15 0.03
CA TYR A 863 13.52 7.00 -0.63
C TYR A 863 13.74 7.08 -2.15
N ASN A 864 14.20 5.99 -2.75
CA ASN A 864 14.37 5.86 -4.19
C ASN A 864 13.41 4.78 -4.73
N PRO A 865 12.39 5.14 -5.54
CA PRO A 865 11.42 4.17 -6.09
C PRO A 865 12.03 3.22 -7.13
N ASP A 866 13.20 3.51 -7.69
CA ASP A 866 13.84 2.65 -8.69
C ASP A 866 14.68 1.53 -8.05
N THR A 867 14.79 1.50 -6.71
CA THR A 867 15.56 0.49 -5.99
C THR A 867 14.69 -0.73 -5.69
N ASP A 868 15.07 -1.89 -6.25
CA ASP A 868 14.45 -3.18 -5.91
C ASP A 868 14.87 -3.60 -4.48
N PRO A 869 13.93 -3.61 -3.51
CA PRO A 869 14.18 -3.98 -2.12
C PRO A 869 14.15 -5.50 -1.89
N SER A 870 13.91 -6.31 -2.92
CA SER A 870 13.79 -7.76 -2.78
C SER A 870 15.10 -8.39 -2.31
N ILE A 871 15.02 -9.26 -1.30
CA ILE A 871 16.20 -9.94 -0.79
C ILE A 871 16.79 -10.87 -1.87
N SER A 872 18.11 -10.77 -2.08
CA SER A 872 18.80 -11.66 -2.99
C SER A 872 18.96 -13.07 -2.43
N ASN A 873 18.91 -14.06 -3.32
CA ASN A 873 19.11 -15.47 -2.97
C ASN A 873 20.46 -15.70 -2.27
N ALA A 874 21.52 -15.03 -2.74
CA ALA A 874 22.85 -15.12 -2.14
C ALA A 874 22.92 -14.54 -0.72
N PHE A 875 22.20 -13.45 -0.45
CA PHE A 875 22.12 -12.86 0.88
C PHE A 875 21.41 -13.79 1.87
N ALA A 876 20.19 -14.22 1.54
CA ALA A 876 19.34 -15.06 2.40
C ALA A 876 19.94 -16.44 2.71
N THR A 877 20.59 -17.06 1.73
CA THR A 877 21.00 -18.48 1.85
C THR A 877 22.46 -18.66 2.26
N ALA A 878 23.30 -17.63 2.11
CA ALA A 878 24.74 -17.75 2.35
C ALA A 878 25.34 -16.55 3.10
N ALA A 879 25.30 -15.34 2.54
CA ALA A 879 26.12 -14.23 3.02
C ALA A 879 25.76 -13.78 4.44
N PHE A 880 24.46 -13.64 4.74
CA PHE A 880 24.02 -13.16 6.06
C PHE A 880 24.19 -14.20 7.17
N ARG A 881 24.47 -15.46 6.80
CA ARG A 881 24.77 -16.55 7.74
C ARG A 881 26.17 -16.49 8.35
N PHE A 882 26.95 -15.44 8.07
CA PHE A 882 28.22 -15.18 8.78
C PHE A 882 28.02 -15.14 10.30
N GLY A 883 26.83 -14.73 10.78
CA GLY A 883 26.46 -14.70 12.19
C GLY A 883 26.63 -16.03 12.92
N HIS A 884 26.59 -17.17 12.20
CA HIS A 884 26.88 -18.49 12.79
C HIS A 884 28.30 -18.60 13.36
N THR A 885 29.24 -17.81 12.88
CA THR A 885 30.61 -17.75 13.41
C THR A 885 30.70 -17.04 14.77
N LEU A 886 29.66 -16.29 15.15
CA LEU A 886 29.58 -15.53 16.40
C LEU A 886 28.83 -16.29 17.51
N ILE A 887 28.34 -17.50 17.24
CA ILE A 887 27.57 -18.29 18.21
C ILE A 887 28.50 -18.86 19.29
N ASN A 888 28.22 -18.53 20.54
CA ASN A 888 28.89 -19.15 21.69
C ASN A 888 28.36 -20.59 21.89
N PRO A 889 29.13 -21.56 22.41
CA PRO A 889 28.61 -22.90 22.72
C PRO A 889 27.78 -22.95 24.01
N THR A 890 27.78 -21.85 24.79
CA THR A 890 27.12 -21.74 26.09
C THR A 890 26.29 -20.47 26.14
N LEU A 891 25.05 -20.60 26.57
CA LEU A 891 24.17 -19.49 26.91
C LEU A 891 24.42 -19.10 28.37
N PHE A 892 25.01 -17.91 28.55
CA PHE A 892 25.29 -17.34 29.85
C PHE A 892 24.00 -16.78 30.47
N ARG A 893 23.73 -17.15 31.73
CA ARG A 893 22.59 -16.71 32.52
C ARG A 893 23.09 -16.06 33.79
N LEU A 894 22.77 -14.79 33.98
CA LEU A 894 23.29 -13.96 35.07
C LEU A 894 22.14 -13.40 35.91
N ASP A 895 22.40 -13.14 37.19
CA ASP A 895 21.48 -12.48 38.10
C ASP A 895 21.55 -10.95 37.99
N LYS A 896 20.84 -10.25 38.88
CA LYS A 896 20.78 -8.78 38.92
C LYS A 896 22.14 -8.10 39.18
N ASP A 897 23.10 -8.83 39.73
CA ASP A 897 24.44 -8.34 40.09
C ASP A 897 25.50 -8.85 39.09
N PHE A 898 25.06 -9.39 37.94
CA PHE A 898 25.88 -9.96 36.87
C PHE A 898 26.70 -11.21 37.28
N ASN A 899 26.30 -11.89 38.36
CA ASN A 899 26.88 -13.18 38.74
C ASN A 899 26.12 -14.34 38.08
N PRO A 900 26.74 -15.51 37.86
CA PRO A 900 26.01 -16.69 37.41
C PRO A 900 24.82 -17.02 38.32
N ILE A 901 23.64 -17.23 37.74
CA ILE A 901 22.46 -17.64 38.52
C ILE A 901 22.68 -19.01 39.17
N LYS A 902 21.92 -19.32 40.23
CA LYS A 902 22.02 -20.61 40.96
C LYS A 902 21.87 -21.84 40.05
N ASP A 903 21.05 -21.73 39.00
CA ASP A 903 20.82 -22.80 38.02
C ASP A 903 21.96 -22.94 36.99
N GLY A 904 22.99 -22.07 37.04
CA GLY A 904 24.17 -22.08 36.18
C GLY A 904 23.91 -21.64 34.74
N HIS A 905 24.92 -21.78 33.88
CA HIS A 905 24.80 -21.57 32.43
C HIS A 905 24.29 -22.83 31.73
N ILE A 906 23.79 -22.70 30.50
CA ILE A 906 23.31 -23.86 29.73
C ILE A 906 24.10 -24.01 28.43
N SER A 907 24.54 -25.23 28.11
CA SER A 907 25.10 -25.53 26.78
C SER A 907 24.04 -25.36 25.70
N LEU A 908 24.37 -24.70 24.58
CA LEU A 908 23.41 -24.44 23.51
C LEU A 908 22.82 -25.72 22.90
N HIS A 909 23.57 -26.83 22.85
CA HIS A 909 23.04 -28.15 22.45
C HIS A 909 21.95 -28.69 23.40
N LYS A 910 21.93 -28.21 24.65
CA LYS A 910 20.89 -28.50 25.64
C LYS A 910 19.81 -27.41 25.71
N VAL A 911 19.86 -26.37 24.89
CA VAL A 911 18.89 -25.26 24.87
C VAL A 911 18.07 -25.24 23.58
N SER A 912 18.69 -25.69 22.48
CA SER A 912 18.06 -25.97 21.19
C SER A 912 17.17 -27.22 21.20
#